data_AF-A0A2V7UQZ4-F1
#
_entry.id   AF-A0A2V7UQZ4-F1
#
_cell.length_a   1.000
_cell.length_b   1.000
_cell.length_c   1.000
_cell.angle_alpha   90.00
_cell.angle_beta   90.00
_cell.angle_gamma   90.00
#
_symmetry.space_group_name_H-M   'P 1'
#
loop_
_entity.id
_entity.type
_entity.pdbx_description
1 polymer ?
#
loop_
_entity_poly.entity_id
_entity_poly.type
_entity_poly.pdbx_seq_one_letter_code
_entity_poly.pdbx_strand_id
1 'polypeptide(L)'
;MVATLLLLAAAAAGPALGDDALVTPMRVGRADAPLTLSVWAQQDYSHLAARPAIAGIFHDVFREWAATHPGVQLRVSVMPALEQHKAKLLLAAAAGRLPDIASVDSFWMPLFMAGGHVQALNAWWPEADRADFLPFTIQTLSDGAGNVYGVWHGTDCRVLYYRKDLLPAPPRTWAELLEDAGRISRERRIAGYLYNAGRWEAAVFDHLPMFWAQGGELVDAAGRPVFGAPPNRERMLNVLAFLRDTIRSGASPRSVLANNDYQQLTSAAVAGDVAMFLGGSWQLPDLRTGLSASEFAKWDIAPIPQKDAGPEATGTGGWVWVVFARDPERQKAAAEFLLTVESPTNVGRISQITGQLPVRRSVYRDFAFFRDNPWYARFGQMLVHGRARPAVPIYPAISAQLQLAVGYAVSGEKTPERALDDAWRAVQEVDTRQRGAPPPGRRAFDPATLLPVALAMLLALSVLAPLRGRQSGLRAWIAPALLLVSVALVYPMLDLVRLSFTDTRTHGTAYAYTLASFRDLLTDPAFYGMIGVTLVFVASSVVLQLGLGLAIALLIDAARRRGAARALGARLAVVSAWVIPGVLVGVLWRILLVENRAGIVNYWLSLAGVGPLPLLSSATLAMASVIAANTWRGCAFSMILQFAGLQRIPRELHEAADLEGLGAWPRFRMVVLPMIAPVVALNLALITIQTLNTFDLILPLTAGGPARRTEVISLYMYRSAFYELEAGRAAAVAVVMLALNLALAVAAAQALSRPRPAA
;
A
#
# COMPACT_ATOMS: atom_id res chain seq x y z
N MET A 1 -19.71 16.23 -18.60
CA MET A 1 -20.28 14.88 -18.38
C MET A 1 -19.96 14.32 -16.99
N VAL A 2 -18.72 14.35 -16.49
CA VAL A 2 -18.37 13.84 -15.13
C VAL A 2 -18.93 14.72 -14.00
N ALA A 3 -18.95 16.04 -14.16
CA ALA A 3 -19.58 16.95 -13.18
C ALA A 3 -21.11 16.76 -13.08
N THR A 4 -21.76 16.40 -14.19
CA THR A 4 -23.21 16.18 -14.26
C THR A 4 -23.60 14.82 -13.66
N LEU A 5 -22.75 13.80 -13.77
CA LEU A 5 -22.94 12.48 -13.16
C LEU A 5 -22.74 12.49 -11.63
N LEU A 6 -21.87 13.36 -11.11
CA LEU A 6 -21.70 13.57 -9.66
C LEU A 6 -22.91 14.30 -9.03
N LEU A 7 -23.52 15.23 -9.77
CA LEU A 7 -24.76 15.91 -9.37
C LEU A 7 -25.99 14.97 -9.39
N LEU A 8 -26.02 14.00 -10.31
CA LEU A 8 -27.10 13.01 -10.39
C LEU A 8 -26.98 11.88 -9.36
N ALA A 9 -25.77 11.52 -8.92
CA ALA A 9 -25.58 10.57 -7.82
C ALA A 9 -25.96 11.15 -6.44
N ALA A 10 -25.87 12.48 -6.28
CA ALA A 10 -26.36 13.16 -5.07
C ALA A 10 -27.89 13.19 -4.97
N ALA A 11 -28.62 12.99 -6.08
CA ALA A 11 -30.08 13.01 -6.13
C ALA A 11 -30.75 11.66 -5.83
N ALA A 12 -29.98 10.57 -5.66
CA ALA A 12 -30.51 9.21 -5.49
C ALA A 12 -30.44 8.68 -4.04
N ALA A 13 -30.15 9.54 -3.05
CA ALA A 13 -29.99 9.13 -1.65
C ALA A 13 -31.05 9.77 -0.73
N GLY A 14 -32.14 9.03 -0.47
CA GLY A 14 -33.06 9.29 0.66
C GLY A 14 -33.83 10.62 0.63
N PRO A 15 -34.82 10.81 1.53
CA PRO A 15 -35.61 12.04 1.54
C PRO A 15 -34.68 13.23 1.83
N ALA A 16 -34.96 14.37 1.19
CA ALA A 16 -34.32 15.64 1.52
C ALA A 16 -34.44 15.88 3.02
N LEU A 17 -33.35 15.65 3.77
CA LEU A 17 -33.25 16.02 5.16
C LEU A 17 -33.46 17.53 5.21
N GLY A 18 -34.55 17.97 5.84
CA GLY A 18 -34.93 19.39 5.89
C GLY A 18 -33.80 20.25 6.46
N ASP A 19 -33.87 21.57 6.20
CA ASP A 19 -32.86 22.54 6.65
C ASP A 19 -32.60 22.52 8.18
N ASP A 20 -33.53 21.95 8.97
CA ASP A 20 -33.45 21.76 10.42
C ASP A 20 -32.57 20.58 10.87
N ALA A 21 -32.07 19.75 9.95
CA ALA A 21 -31.19 18.63 10.29
C ALA A 21 -29.82 19.12 10.81
N LEU A 22 -29.53 18.83 12.09
CA LEU A 22 -28.26 19.15 12.73
C LEU A 22 -27.07 18.36 12.17
N VAL A 23 -27.30 17.22 11.53
CA VAL A 23 -26.26 16.42 10.87
C VAL A 23 -26.73 16.08 9.47
N THR A 24 -25.91 16.44 8.49
CA THR A 24 -26.07 16.16 7.06
C THR A 24 -24.75 15.61 6.52
N PRO A 25 -24.69 15.09 5.28
CA PRO A 25 -23.44 14.58 4.73
C PRO A 25 -22.28 15.59 4.72
N MET A 26 -22.56 16.90 4.59
CA MET A 26 -21.51 17.93 4.48
C MET A 26 -21.47 18.91 5.66
N ARG A 27 -22.42 18.84 6.59
CA ARG A 27 -22.57 19.80 7.71
C ARG A 27 -22.94 19.10 9.02
N VAL A 28 -22.29 19.48 10.10
CA VAL A 28 -22.72 19.22 11.49
C VAL A 28 -22.95 20.57 12.18
N GLY A 29 -24.07 20.77 12.86
CA GLY A 29 -24.49 22.07 13.41
C GLY A 29 -25.58 22.75 12.57
N ARG A 30 -26.10 23.86 13.10
CA ARG A 30 -27.16 24.64 12.45
C ARG A 30 -26.62 25.38 11.23
N ALA A 31 -27.44 25.51 10.18
CA ALA A 31 -27.03 26.21 8.96
C ALA A 31 -26.73 27.71 9.17
N ASP A 32 -27.41 28.32 10.15
CA ASP A 32 -27.31 29.73 10.54
C ASP A 32 -26.22 30.02 11.59
N ALA A 33 -25.44 29.01 11.99
CA ALA A 33 -24.40 29.18 13.01
C ALA A 33 -23.33 30.21 12.55
N PRO A 34 -23.00 31.22 13.38
CA PRO A 34 -22.11 32.31 13.02
C PRO A 34 -20.66 31.86 12.77
N LEU A 35 -20.18 30.84 13.49
CA LEU A 35 -18.84 30.31 13.32
C LEU A 35 -18.85 29.04 12.48
N THR A 36 -18.08 29.01 11.38
CA THR A 36 -17.92 27.83 10.54
C THR A 36 -16.50 27.30 10.59
N LEU A 37 -16.32 26.04 11.01
CA LEU A 37 -15.06 25.30 10.96
C LEU A 37 -15.07 24.29 9.82
N SER A 38 -13.96 24.12 9.14
CA SER A 38 -13.74 23.07 8.14
C SER A 38 -13.07 21.85 8.78
N VAL A 39 -13.64 20.67 8.56
CA VAL A 39 -13.18 19.41 9.17
C VAL A 39 -12.89 18.40 8.08
N TRP A 40 -11.67 17.89 8.00
CA TRP A 40 -11.32 16.79 7.09
C TRP A 40 -11.07 15.50 7.86
N ALA A 41 -11.92 14.51 7.65
CA ALA A 41 -11.85 13.24 8.37
C ALA A 41 -11.60 12.08 7.39
N GLN A 42 -10.92 11.03 7.86
CA GLN A 42 -10.93 9.74 7.17
C GLN A 42 -12.29 9.06 7.40
N GLN A 43 -12.76 8.32 6.39
CA GLN A 43 -14.11 7.77 6.33
C GLN A 43 -14.56 6.99 7.56
N ASP A 44 -13.71 6.14 8.12
CA ASP A 44 -14.04 5.29 9.28
C ASP A 44 -14.16 6.07 10.60
N TYR A 45 -13.84 7.37 10.62
CA TYR A 45 -13.97 8.26 11.78
C TYR A 45 -15.00 9.36 11.57
N SER A 46 -16.08 9.04 10.86
CA SER A 46 -17.12 10.00 10.50
C SER A 46 -18.50 9.37 10.43
N HIS A 47 -19.53 10.22 10.45
CA HIS A 47 -20.93 9.86 10.19
C HIS A 47 -21.18 9.37 8.75
N LEU A 48 -20.16 9.35 7.89
CA LEU A 48 -20.17 8.80 6.53
C LEU A 48 -19.33 7.52 6.40
N ALA A 49 -19.01 6.86 7.53
CA ALA A 49 -18.32 5.59 7.52
C ALA A 49 -19.05 4.56 6.66
N ALA A 50 -18.29 3.72 5.94
CA ALA A 50 -18.87 2.70 5.06
C ALA A 50 -19.69 1.65 5.84
N ARG A 51 -19.34 1.43 7.12
CA ARG A 51 -20.07 0.54 8.03
C ARG A 51 -21.22 1.30 8.70
N PRO A 52 -22.50 0.89 8.51
CA PRO A 52 -23.65 1.62 9.08
C PRO A 52 -23.60 1.80 10.60
N ALA A 53 -23.10 0.81 11.34
CA ALA A 53 -22.97 0.92 12.80
C ALA A 53 -21.99 2.03 13.23
N ILE A 54 -20.88 2.19 12.50
CA ILE A 54 -19.90 3.25 12.77
C ILE A 54 -20.47 4.61 12.37
N ALA A 55 -21.09 4.69 11.19
CA ALA A 55 -21.74 5.92 10.74
C ALA A 55 -22.80 6.38 11.75
N GLY A 56 -23.59 5.45 12.28
CA GLY A 56 -24.61 5.70 13.30
C GLY A 56 -24.04 6.28 14.59
N ILE A 57 -23.00 5.67 15.16
CA ILE A 57 -22.44 6.19 16.43
C ILE A 57 -21.81 7.58 16.26
N PHE A 58 -21.09 7.84 15.16
CA PHE A 58 -20.56 9.18 14.90
C PHE A 58 -21.66 10.19 14.62
N HIS A 59 -22.72 9.81 13.91
CA HIS A 59 -23.89 10.66 13.70
C HIS A 59 -24.51 11.09 15.04
N ASP A 60 -24.68 10.15 15.98
CA ASP A 60 -25.24 10.44 17.30
C ASP A 60 -24.35 11.38 18.11
N VAL A 61 -23.05 11.10 18.19
CA VAL A 61 -22.07 11.95 18.89
C VAL A 61 -22.05 13.37 18.30
N PHE A 62 -22.04 13.48 16.97
CA PHE A 62 -22.04 14.78 16.28
C PHE A 62 -23.36 15.54 16.46
N ARG A 63 -24.49 14.84 16.47
CA ARG A 63 -25.81 15.43 16.74
C ARG A 63 -25.92 15.94 18.17
N GLU A 64 -25.46 15.17 19.15
CA GLU A 64 -25.42 15.55 20.57
C GLU A 64 -24.52 16.79 20.79
N TRP A 65 -23.35 16.83 20.14
CA TRP A 65 -22.48 18.00 20.16
C TRP A 65 -23.14 19.22 19.49
N ALA A 66 -23.70 19.05 18.29
CA ALA A 66 -24.35 20.13 17.54
C ALA A 66 -25.54 20.76 18.30
N ALA A 67 -26.29 19.95 19.05
CA ALA A 67 -27.41 20.43 19.86
C ALA A 67 -26.95 21.32 21.04
N THR A 68 -25.76 21.07 21.57
CA THR A 68 -25.18 21.83 22.70
C THR A 68 -24.33 23.02 22.25
N HIS A 69 -23.96 23.09 20.97
CA HIS A 69 -23.13 24.14 20.39
C HIS A 69 -23.81 24.86 19.20
N PRO A 70 -24.97 25.51 19.41
CA PRO A 70 -25.74 26.11 18.31
C PRO A 70 -25.01 27.26 17.59
N GLY A 71 -23.97 27.83 18.20
CA GLY A 71 -23.16 28.90 17.63
C GLY A 71 -22.09 28.44 16.64
N VAL A 72 -21.87 27.13 16.47
CA VAL A 72 -20.80 26.59 15.63
C VAL A 72 -21.35 25.58 14.63
N GLN A 73 -20.89 25.67 13.38
CA GLN A 73 -21.11 24.64 12.35
C GLN A 73 -19.78 24.08 11.84
N LEU A 74 -19.75 22.78 11.55
CA LEU A 74 -18.65 22.07 10.94
C LEU A 74 -18.99 21.74 9.49
N ARG A 75 -18.14 22.14 8.55
CA ARG A 75 -18.16 21.70 7.15
C ARG A 75 -17.27 20.48 7.01
N VAL A 76 -17.88 19.31 6.94
CA VAL A 76 -17.17 18.02 6.96
C VAL A 76 -16.86 17.56 5.54
N SER A 77 -15.59 17.21 5.29
CA SER A 77 -15.13 16.59 4.05
C SER A 77 -14.48 15.25 4.39
N VAL A 78 -15.10 14.17 3.94
CA VAL A 78 -14.68 12.80 4.27
C VAL A 78 -13.91 12.18 3.12
N MET A 79 -12.73 11.66 3.41
CA MET A 79 -11.87 11.00 2.41
C MET A 79 -11.93 9.47 2.58
N PRO A 80 -12.26 8.71 1.51
CA PRO A 80 -12.39 7.25 1.60
C PRO A 80 -11.05 6.53 1.68
N ALA A 81 -10.01 7.05 1.00
CA ALA A 81 -8.70 6.40 0.95
C ALA A 81 -7.65 7.15 1.78
N LEU A 82 -6.88 6.39 2.58
CA LEU A 82 -5.80 6.89 3.44
C LEU A 82 -4.78 7.77 2.68
N GLU A 83 -4.27 7.25 1.56
CA GLU A 83 -3.25 7.96 0.76
C GLU A 83 -3.80 9.23 0.12
N GLN A 84 -5.08 9.23 -0.30
CA GLN A 84 -5.73 10.43 -0.81
C GLN A 84 -5.86 11.49 0.28
N HIS A 85 -6.22 11.07 1.50
CA HIS A 85 -6.34 11.96 2.66
C HIS A 85 -4.99 12.60 3.01
N LYS A 86 -3.93 11.79 3.13
CA LYS A 86 -2.55 12.24 3.36
C LYS A 86 -2.09 13.23 2.29
N ALA A 87 -2.21 12.86 1.01
CA ALA A 87 -1.79 13.70 -0.10
C ALA A 87 -2.54 15.04 -0.12
N LYS A 88 -3.86 15.02 0.13
CA LYS A 88 -4.67 16.24 0.20
C LYS A 88 -4.21 17.16 1.33
N LEU A 89 -3.94 16.63 2.51
CA LEU A 89 -3.44 17.41 3.65
C LEU A 89 -2.05 18.00 3.38
N LEU A 90 -1.11 17.22 2.82
CA LEU A 90 0.23 17.71 2.49
C LEU A 90 0.19 18.81 1.42
N LEU A 91 -0.64 18.65 0.38
CA LEU A 91 -0.85 19.68 -0.65
C LEU A 91 -1.55 20.93 -0.09
N ALA A 92 -2.45 20.75 0.88
CA ALA A 92 -3.10 21.87 1.55
C ALA A 92 -2.12 22.62 2.46
N ALA A 93 -1.26 21.90 3.19
CA ALA A 93 -0.18 22.49 4.01
C ALA A 93 0.78 23.31 3.16
N ALA A 94 1.24 22.73 2.04
CA ALA A 94 2.08 23.37 1.05
C ALA A 94 1.48 24.68 0.50
N ALA A 95 0.18 24.70 0.24
CA ALA A 95 -0.53 25.86 -0.30
C ALA A 95 -1.10 26.79 0.79
N GLY A 96 -0.83 26.55 2.08
CA GLY A 96 -1.35 27.38 3.18
C GLY A 96 -2.88 27.36 3.32
N ARG A 97 -3.53 26.27 2.91
CA ARG A 97 -5.00 26.11 2.81
C ARG A 97 -5.52 24.89 3.59
N LEU A 98 -4.86 24.57 4.70
CA LEU A 98 -5.28 23.49 5.59
C LEU A 98 -6.69 23.76 6.15
N PRO A 99 -7.48 22.70 6.44
CA PRO A 99 -8.75 22.85 7.15
C PRO A 99 -8.52 23.32 8.58
N ASP A 100 -9.57 23.73 9.29
CA ASP A 100 -9.47 24.11 10.71
C ASP A 100 -9.11 22.88 11.57
N ILE A 101 -9.72 21.73 11.26
CA ILE A 101 -9.51 20.44 11.94
C ILE A 101 -9.24 19.34 10.90
N ALA A 102 -8.35 18.40 11.21
CA ALA A 102 -8.29 17.14 10.48
C ALA A 102 -7.97 15.93 11.36
N SER A 103 -8.42 14.76 10.92
CA SER A 103 -7.86 13.49 11.39
C SER A 103 -6.54 13.22 10.66
N VAL A 104 -5.53 12.77 11.38
CA VAL A 104 -4.16 12.57 10.89
C VAL A 104 -3.66 11.27 11.51
N ASP A 105 -3.04 10.39 10.72
CA ASP A 105 -2.38 9.22 11.32
C ASP A 105 -1.23 9.69 12.21
N SER A 106 -1.08 9.10 13.39
CA SER A 106 0.01 9.38 14.34
C SER A 106 1.39 9.55 13.71
N PHE A 107 1.75 8.77 12.69
CA PHE A 107 3.08 8.86 12.07
C PHE A 107 3.25 10.03 11.08
N TRP A 108 2.17 10.73 10.70
CA TRP A 108 2.25 11.95 9.86
C TRP A 108 2.43 13.21 10.68
N MET A 109 2.08 13.18 11.97
CA MET A 109 2.18 14.34 12.89
C MET A 109 3.50 15.12 12.78
N PRO A 110 4.67 14.48 12.67
CA PRO A 110 5.95 15.18 12.53
C PRO A 110 6.01 16.11 11.32
N LEU A 111 5.41 15.71 10.21
CA LEU A 111 5.42 16.50 8.97
C LEU A 111 4.70 17.84 9.18
N PHE A 112 3.65 17.84 10.00
CA PHE A 112 2.86 19.04 10.28
C PHE A 112 3.43 19.85 11.45
N MET A 113 4.03 19.19 12.45
CA MET A 113 4.78 19.83 13.55
C MET A 113 6.02 20.58 13.03
N ALA A 114 6.85 19.91 12.22
CA ALA A 114 8.05 20.52 11.63
C ALA A 114 7.71 21.70 10.69
N GLY A 115 6.56 21.64 10.00
CA GLY A 115 6.08 22.73 9.16
C GLY A 115 5.46 23.92 9.92
N GLY A 116 5.33 23.83 11.25
CA GLY A 116 4.67 24.86 12.07
C GLY A 116 3.19 25.07 11.70
N HIS A 117 2.54 24.04 11.16
CA HIS A 117 1.16 24.12 10.72
C HIS A 117 0.16 23.88 11.86
N VAL A 118 0.53 22.97 12.78
CA VAL A 118 -0.30 22.56 13.92
C VAL A 118 -0.26 23.55 15.07
N GLN A 119 -1.34 23.59 15.85
CA GLN A 119 -1.49 24.48 16.99
C GLN A 119 -1.44 23.69 18.31
N ALA A 120 -0.78 24.26 19.31
CA ALA A 120 -0.74 23.67 20.65
C ALA A 120 -2.13 23.71 21.30
N LEU A 121 -2.53 22.62 21.94
CA LEU A 121 -3.84 22.49 22.59
C LEU A 121 -3.80 22.78 24.09
N ASN A 122 -2.61 23.02 24.67
CA ASN A 122 -2.42 23.15 26.11
C ASN A 122 -3.31 24.21 26.77
N ALA A 123 -3.57 25.32 26.08
CA ALA A 123 -4.41 26.41 26.57
C ALA A 123 -5.90 26.03 26.72
N TRP A 124 -6.35 25.02 25.96
CA TRP A 124 -7.75 24.61 25.86
C TRP A 124 -8.02 23.24 26.48
N TRP A 125 -6.98 22.49 26.81
CA TRP A 125 -7.05 21.14 27.33
C TRP A 125 -6.50 21.09 28.76
N PRO A 126 -7.32 20.76 29.77
CA PRO A 126 -6.83 20.68 31.15
C PRO A 126 -5.79 19.57 31.37
N GLU A 127 -4.81 19.81 32.24
CA GLU A 127 -3.75 18.83 32.56
C GLU A 127 -4.32 17.55 33.22
N ALA A 128 -5.30 17.71 34.11
CA ALA A 128 -5.97 16.57 34.75
C ALA A 128 -6.66 15.65 33.72
N ASP A 129 -7.25 16.22 32.66
CA ASP A 129 -7.85 15.41 31.59
C ASP A 129 -6.77 14.75 30.72
N ARG A 130 -5.68 15.44 30.40
CA ARG A 130 -4.51 14.85 29.70
C ARG A 130 -3.92 13.67 30.46
N ALA A 131 -3.86 13.73 31.79
CA ALA A 131 -3.28 12.68 32.62
C ALA A 131 -4.07 11.36 32.59
N ASP A 132 -5.34 11.40 32.16
CA ASP A 132 -6.16 10.19 31.94
C ASP A 132 -5.77 9.43 30.66
N PHE A 133 -5.09 10.07 29.72
CA PHE A 133 -4.61 9.41 28.51
C PHE A 133 -3.41 8.49 28.78
N LEU A 134 -3.24 7.48 27.93
CA LEU A 134 -2.07 6.61 27.96
C LEU A 134 -0.78 7.41 27.66
N PRO A 135 0.35 7.16 28.35
CA PRO A 135 1.52 8.04 28.27
C PRO A 135 2.07 8.23 26.86
N PHE A 136 2.06 7.18 26.02
CA PHE A 136 2.60 7.25 24.68
C PHE A 136 1.83 8.22 23.78
N THR A 137 0.53 8.44 24.01
CA THR A 137 -0.28 9.33 23.17
C THR A 137 0.09 10.77 23.39
N ILE A 138 0.33 11.17 24.65
CA ILE A 138 0.79 12.50 24.99
C ILE A 138 2.25 12.68 24.54
N GLN A 139 3.14 11.74 24.85
CA GLN A 139 4.56 11.83 24.52
C GLN A 139 4.81 11.97 23.02
N THR A 140 4.11 11.18 22.20
CA THR A 140 4.29 11.19 20.73
C THR A 140 3.80 12.50 20.09
N LEU A 141 2.82 13.16 20.72
CA LEU A 141 2.20 14.38 20.22
C LEU A 141 2.75 15.65 20.87
N SER A 142 3.77 15.51 21.72
CA SER A 142 4.40 16.62 22.42
C SER A 142 5.69 17.07 21.74
N ASP A 143 6.00 18.36 21.81
CA ASP A 143 7.36 18.85 21.57
C ASP A 143 8.25 18.72 22.82
N GLY A 144 9.54 19.05 22.67
CA GLY A 144 10.49 19.07 23.79
C GLY A 144 10.20 20.16 24.84
N ALA A 145 9.27 21.07 24.60
CA ALA A 145 8.85 22.12 25.51
C ALA A 145 7.56 21.76 26.30
N GLY A 146 6.95 20.60 26.02
CA GLY A 146 5.73 20.13 26.69
C GLY A 146 4.42 20.59 26.04
N ASN A 147 4.46 21.19 24.85
CA ASN A 147 3.27 21.53 24.08
C ASN A 147 2.73 20.29 23.36
N VAL A 148 1.43 20.03 23.48
CA VAL A 148 0.72 18.90 22.86
C VAL A 148 -0.08 19.38 21.66
N TYR A 149 0.11 18.76 20.49
CA TYR A 149 -0.40 19.26 19.21
C TYR A 149 -1.59 18.50 18.62
N GLY A 150 -2.10 17.49 19.33
CA GLY A 150 -3.26 16.72 18.88
C GLY A 150 -3.88 15.89 19.99
N VAL A 151 -5.11 15.43 19.76
CA VAL A 151 -5.84 14.53 20.66
C VAL A 151 -5.92 13.16 19.99
N TRP A 152 -5.43 12.14 20.67
CA TRP A 152 -5.44 10.77 20.13
C TRP A 152 -6.84 10.17 20.25
N HIS A 153 -7.37 9.58 19.18
CA HIS A 153 -8.73 9.05 19.14
C HIS A 153 -8.84 7.60 19.64
N GLY A 154 -8.28 6.68 18.85
CA GLY A 154 -8.31 5.25 19.11
C GLY A 154 -6.96 4.64 18.78
N THR A 155 -6.66 3.51 19.42
CA THR A 155 -5.40 2.78 19.25
C THR A 155 -5.63 1.30 19.03
N ASP A 156 -4.53 0.58 18.86
CA ASP A 156 -4.44 -0.86 18.79
C ASP A 156 -3.22 -1.34 19.59
N CYS A 157 -3.11 -2.64 19.80
CA CYS A 157 -1.88 -3.23 20.33
C CYS A 157 -1.55 -4.53 19.59
N ARG A 158 -0.26 -4.89 19.59
CA ARG A 158 0.22 -6.20 19.13
C ARG A 158 0.29 -7.17 20.30
N VAL A 159 -0.16 -8.39 20.05
CA VAL A 159 -0.28 -9.44 21.07
C VAL A 159 0.08 -10.80 20.47
N LEU A 160 0.44 -11.74 21.34
CA LEU A 160 0.54 -13.15 20.97
C LEU A 160 -0.82 -13.81 21.14
N TYR A 161 -1.42 -14.25 20.04
CA TYR A 161 -2.55 -15.18 20.09
C TYR A 161 -2.04 -16.60 20.22
N TYR A 162 -2.66 -17.42 21.08
CA TYR A 162 -2.25 -18.81 21.29
C TYR A 162 -3.44 -19.74 21.57
N ARG A 163 -3.23 -21.03 21.30
CA ARG A 163 -4.14 -22.15 21.55
C ARG A 163 -3.90 -22.75 22.94
N LYS A 164 -4.81 -22.52 23.90
CA LYS A 164 -4.74 -23.06 25.27
C LYS A 164 -4.78 -24.59 25.33
N ASP A 165 -5.43 -25.23 24.37
CA ASP A 165 -5.52 -26.69 24.27
C ASP A 165 -4.21 -27.34 23.82
N LEU A 166 -3.34 -26.59 23.12
CA LEU A 166 -2.01 -27.04 22.73
C LEU A 166 -0.92 -26.56 23.69
N LEU A 167 -1.19 -25.44 24.36
CA LEU A 167 -0.25 -24.73 25.20
C LEU A 167 -0.97 -24.18 26.45
N PRO A 168 -0.90 -24.89 27.59
CA PRO A 168 -1.58 -24.48 28.82
C PRO A 168 -1.13 -23.12 29.38
N ALA A 169 0.12 -22.73 29.15
CA ALA A 169 0.67 -21.43 29.56
C ALA A 169 1.45 -20.81 28.39
N PRO A 170 1.21 -19.53 28.04
CA PRO A 170 1.88 -18.87 26.91
C PRO A 170 3.38 -18.65 27.20
N PRO A 171 4.26 -18.70 26.17
CA PRO A 171 5.67 -18.42 26.37
C PRO A 171 5.85 -16.96 26.78
N ARG A 172 6.76 -16.71 27.71
CA ARG A 172 7.18 -15.37 28.13
C ARG A 172 8.51 -14.98 27.52
N THR A 173 9.35 -15.97 27.23
CA THR A 173 10.67 -15.76 26.62
C THR A 173 10.75 -16.27 25.18
N TRP A 174 11.71 -15.76 24.42
CA TRP A 174 12.00 -16.25 23.08
C TRP A 174 12.43 -17.72 23.08
N ALA A 175 13.19 -18.15 24.10
CA ALA A 175 13.61 -19.54 24.25
C ALA A 175 12.41 -20.49 24.44
N GLU A 176 11.50 -20.13 25.35
CA GLU A 176 10.24 -20.86 25.56
C GLU A 176 9.41 -20.91 24.27
N LEU A 177 9.28 -19.78 23.57
CA LEU A 177 8.53 -19.75 22.31
C LEU A 177 9.14 -20.69 21.27
N LEU A 178 10.46 -20.68 21.07
CA LEU A 178 11.13 -21.55 20.10
C LEU A 178 10.96 -23.03 20.44
N GLU A 179 11.05 -23.38 21.72
CA GLU A 179 10.86 -24.74 22.21
C GLU A 179 9.41 -25.21 22.00
N ASP A 180 8.44 -24.45 22.51
CA ASP A 180 7.02 -24.81 22.44
C ASP A 180 6.48 -24.81 21.01
N ALA A 181 6.77 -23.77 20.24
CA ALA A 181 6.36 -23.69 18.84
C ALA A 181 6.99 -24.81 18.02
N GLY A 182 8.29 -25.08 18.22
CA GLY A 182 9.00 -26.14 17.51
C GLY A 182 8.45 -27.53 17.85
N ARG A 183 8.18 -27.79 19.14
CA ARG A 183 7.56 -29.04 19.61
C ARG A 183 6.18 -29.23 18.99
N ILE A 184 5.29 -28.23 19.11
CA ILE A 184 3.93 -28.29 18.56
C ILE A 184 3.97 -28.50 17.05
N SER A 185 4.87 -27.81 16.35
CA SER A 185 4.99 -27.97 14.90
C SER A 185 5.33 -29.41 14.49
N ARG A 186 6.27 -30.05 15.19
CA ARG A 186 6.64 -31.46 14.94
C ARG A 186 5.51 -32.43 15.30
N GLU A 187 4.86 -32.25 16.44
CA GLU A 187 3.84 -33.16 16.96
C GLU A 187 2.50 -33.06 16.21
N ARG A 188 2.10 -31.84 15.81
CA ARG A 188 0.79 -31.57 15.22
C ARG A 188 0.83 -31.32 13.72
N ARG A 189 2.04 -31.16 13.13
CA ARG A 189 2.25 -30.84 11.71
C ARG A 189 1.51 -29.57 11.25
N ILE A 190 1.48 -28.57 12.14
CA ILE A 190 0.96 -27.22 11.89
C ILE A 190 2.08 -26.20 12.14
N ALA A 191 1.86 -24.92 11.82
CA ALA A 191 2.81 -23.89 12.19
C ALA A 191 2.80 -23.68 13.71
N GLY A 192 3.97 -23.75 14.36
CA GLY A 192 4.07 -23.47 15.79
C GLY A 192 3.82 -21.98 16.08
N TYR A 193 4.48 -21.12 15.31
CA TYR A 193 4.40 -19.68 15.43
C TYR A 193 4.34 -19.02 14.04
N LEU A 194 3.35 -18.15 13.80
CA LEU A 194 3.26 -17.32 12.59
C LEU A 194 3.39 -15.84 12.93
N TYR A 195 4.01 -15.11 12.02
CA TYR A 195 4.19 -13.66 12.11
C TYR A 195 4.35 -13.06 10.71
N ASN A 196 4.39 -11.73 10.65
CA ASN A 196 4.62 -11.00 9.42
C ASN A 196 6.12 -10.87 9.13
N ALA A 197 6.57 -11.39 7.99
CA ALA A 197 7.95 -11.22 7.49
C ALA A 197 7.99 -10.83 6.00
N GLY A 198 6.83 -10.66 5.36
CA GLY A 198 6.71 -10.21 3.98
C GLY A 198 7.08 -8.74 3.79
N ARG A 199 7.06 -8.27 2.54
CA ARG A 199 7.55 -6.93 2.18
C ARG A 199 6.52 -5.81 2.46
N TRP A 200 6.34 -5.46 3.73
CA TRP A 200 5.44 -4.38 4.18
C TRP A 200 5.75 -3.95 5.62
N GLU A 201 5.09 -2.88 6.09
CA GLU A 201 5.38 -2.25 7.39
C GLU A 201 5.31 -3.19 8.60
N ALA A 202 4.35 -4.13 8.64
CA ALA A 202 4.17 -5.00 9.80
C ALA A 202 5.35 -5.96 10.01
N ALA A 203 6.11 -6.27 8.95
CA ALA A 203 7.33 -7.06 9.06
C ALA A 203 8.45 -6.36 9.83
N VAL A 204 8.28 -5.09 10.20
CA VAL A 204 9.15 -4.37 11.14
C VAL A 204 8.35 -4.03 12.39
N PHE A 205 7.22 -3.35 12.23
CA PHE A 205 6.49 -2.77 13.34
C PHE A 205 6.02 -3.81 14.37
N ASP A 206 5.64 -5.02 13.95
CA ASP A 206 5.18 -6.05 14.87
C ASP A 206 6.33 -6.60 15.74
N HIS A 207 7.57 -6.51 15.26
CA HIS A 207 8.77 -6.97 15.96
C HIS A 207 9.49 -5.86 16.73
N LEU A 208 9.19 -4.59 16.48
CA LEU A 208 9.77 -3.47 17.23
C LEU A 208 9.53 -3.54 18.75
N PRO A 209 8.40 -4.08 19.26
CA PRO A 209 8.24 -4.32 20.69
C PRO A 209 9.36 -5.17 21.30
N MET A 210 9.83 -6.19 20.58
CA MET A 210 10.95 -7.04 20.99
C MET A 210 12.27 -6.26 21.08
N PHE A 211 12.43 -5.22 20.24
CA PHE A 211 13.58 -4.31 20.26
C PHE A 211 13.47 -3.28 21.40
N TRP A 212 12.28 -2.70 21.58
CA TRP A 212 12.02 -1.69 22.60
C TRP A 212 12.06 -2.22 24.03
N ALA A 213 11.61 -3.46 24.25
CA ALA A 213 11.71 -4.15 25.53
C ALA A 213 13.16 -4.33 26.00
N GLN A 214 14.11 -4.42 25.07
CA GLN A 214 15.55 -4.43 25.37
C GLN A 214 16.10 -3.02 25.67
N GLY A 215 15.25 -1.99 25.65
CA GLY A 215 15.61 -0.57 25.78
C GLY A 215 16.11 0.06 24.46
N GLY A 216 15.92 -0.61 23.32
CA GLY A 216 16.38 -0.14 22.02
C GLY A 216 15.71 1.13 21.55
N GLU A 217 16.45 2.00 20.87
CA GLU A 217 15.94 3.20 20.20
C GLU A 217 16.28 3.19 18.71
N LEU A 218 15.30 3.56 17.88
CA LEU A 218 15.51 3.65 16.43
C LEU A 218 16.23 4.94 16.04
N VAL A 219 15.93 6.02 16.76
CA VAL A 219 16.45 7.37 16.53
C VAL A 219 16.79 8.02 17.87
N ASP A 220 17.73 8.96 17.87
CA ASP A 220 18.05 9.78 19.04
C ASP A 220 17.06 10.96 19.22
N ALA A 221 17.26 11.76 20.27
CA ALA A 221 16.45 12.95 20.55
C ALA A 221 16.48 14.02 19.44
N ALA A 222 17.50 14.02 18.58
CA ALA A 222 17.59 14.91 17.41
C ALA A 222 16.96 14.27 16.14
N GLY A 223 16.34 13.10 16.30
CA GLY A 223 15.74 12.32 15.22
C GLY A 223 16.75 11.71 14.26
N ARG A 224 18.03 11.56 14.65
CA ARG A 224 19.04 10.88 13.83
C ARG A 224 18.90 9.37 14.01
N PRO A 225 19.07 8.56 12.96
CA PRO A 225 19.01 7.11 13.09
C PRO A 225 20.13 6.62 14.02
N VAL A 226 19.80 5.72 14.96
CA VAL A 226 20.78 5.10 15.88
C VAL A 226 20.61 3.59 16.04
N PHE A 227 19.62 2.97 15.37
CA PHE A 227 19.33 1.54 15.49
C PHE A 227 20.49 0.61 15.12
N GLY A 228 21.39 1.06 14.22
CA GLY A 228 22.58 0.32 13.79
C GLY A 228 23.87 0.66 14.54
N ALA A 229 23.82 1.57 15.51
CA ALA A 229 24.96 1.95 16.34
C ALA A 229 24.89 1.28 17.73
N PRO A 230 26.02 0.97 18.40
CA PRO A 230 26.00 0.49 19.77
C PRO A 230 25.32 1.49 20.73
N PRO A 231 24.53 1.04 21.73
CA PRO A 231 24.19 -0.36 22.04
C PRO A 231 23.01 -0.91 21.23
N ASN A 232 22.30 -0.09 20.46
CA ASN A 232 21.10 -0.49 19.71
C ASN A 232 21.37 -1.57 18.66
N ARG A 233 22.57 -1.57 18.06
CA ARG A 233 22.99 -2.59 17.10
C ARG A 233 22.80 -4.01 17.64
N GLU A 234 23.30 -4.27 18.86
CA GLU A 234 23.21 -5.58 19.48
C GLU A 234 21.75 -6.00 19.72
N ARG A 235 20.92 -5.06 20.20
CA ARG A 235 19.50 -5.28 20.46
C ARG A 235 18.72 -5.61 19.18
N MET A 236 19.03 -4.94 18.07
CA MET A 236 18.41 -5.22 16.78
C MET A 236 18.91 -6.55 16.20
N LEU A 237 20.19 -6.89 16.38
CA LEU A 237 20.72 -8.19 15.99
C LEU A 237 20.04 -9.33 16.74
N ASN A 238 19.78 -9.17 18.04
CA ASN A 238 19.04 -10.15 18.84
C ASN A 238 17.67 -10.46 18.21
N VAL A 239 16.93 -9.44 17.76
CA VAL A 239 15.64 -9.61 17.09
C VAL A 239 15.78 -10.32 15.74
N LEU A 240 16.70 -9.88 14.88
CA LEU A 240 16.92 -10.51 13.58
C LEU A 240 17.40 -11.97 13.69
N ALA A 241 18.25 -12.26 14.67
CA ALA A 241 18.71 -13.61 14.98
C ALA A 241 17.55 -14.48 15.48
N PHE A 242 16.72 -13.97 16.39
CA PHE A 242 15.52 -14.67 16.87
C PHE A 242 14.59 -15.02 15.70
N LEU A 243 14.27 -14.07 14.81
CA LEU A 243 13.41 -14.34 13.65
C LEU A 243 14.00 -15.41 12.72
N ARG A 244 15.31 -15.38 12.45
CA ARG A 244 16.00 -16.46 11.73
C ARG A 244 15.88 -17.81 12.46
N ASP A 245 16.02 -17.79 13.79
CA ASP A 245 16.04 -18.99 14.61
C ASP A 245 14.63 -19.62 14.75
N THR A 246 13.56 -18.84 14.58
CA THR A 246 12.19 -19.40 14.42
C THR A 246 12.09 -20.33 13.21
N ILE A 247 12.79 -20.02 12.10
CA ILE A 247 12.83 -20.88 10.91
C ILE A 247 13.74 -22.08 11.15
N ARG A 248 14.93 -21.86 11.72
CA ARG A 248 15.92 -22.94 11.94
C ARG A 248 15.46 -24.01 12.93
N SER A 249 14.74 -23.61 13.97
CA SER A 249 14.16 -24.53 14.97
C SER A 249 12.93 -25.30 14.47
N GLY A 250 12.34 -24.87 13.35
CA GLY A 250 11.05 -25.36 12.86
C GLY A 250 9.84 -24.80 13.61
N ALA A 251 10.03 -23.82 14.50
CA ALA A 251 8.93 -23.10 15.15
C ALA A 251 8.01 -22.41 14.14
N SER A 252 8.60 -21.84 13.08
CA SER A 252 7.90 -21.14 12.01
C SER A 252 8.23 -21.71 10.64
N PRO A 253 7.24 -21.85 9.74
CA PRO A 253 7.49 -22.19 8.34
C PRO A 253 8.10 -21.00 7.59
N ARG A 254 8.82 -21.26 6.49
CA ARG A 254 9.34 -20.18 5.61
C ARG A 254 8.25 -19.32 4.96
N SER A 255 7.00 -19.81 4.94
CA SER A 255 5.84 -19.10 4.40
C SER A 255 5.55 -17.76 5.09
N VAL A 256 6.11 -17.49 6.27
CA VAL A 256 6.03 -16.16 6.90
C VAL A 256 6.58 -15.03 6.02
N LEU A 257 7.50 -15.34 5.09
CA LEU A 257 8.02 -14.39 4.09
C LEU A 257 6.96 -13.94 3.06
N ALA A 258 5.86 -14.68 2.95
CA ALA A 258 4.70 -14.32 2.12
C ALA A 258 3.61 -13.56 2.92
N ASN A 259 3.77 -13.43 4.24
CA ASN A 259 2.79 -12.75 5.10
C ASN A 259 2.95 -11.23 4.99
N ASN A 260 2.13 -10.63 4.13
CA ASN A 260 2.04 -9.20 3.88
C ASN A 260 0.64 -8.62 4.18
N ASP A 261 -0.18 -9.38 4.90
CA ASP A 261 -1.54 -9.05 5.29
C ASP A 261 -1.91 -9.81 6.58
N TYR A 262 -2.51 -9.13 7.56
CA TYR A 262 -2.94 -9.75 8.81
C TYR A 262 -3.99 -10.85 8.59
N GLN A 263 -4.78 -10.76 7.52
CA GLN A 263 -5.79 -11.77 7.20
C GLN A 263 -5.18 -13.15 6.96
N GLN A 264 -3.92 -13.23 6.51
CA GLN A 264 -3.22 -14.51 6.32
C GLN A 264 -2.99 -15.23 7.66
N LEU A 265 -2.71 -14.48 8.74
CA LEU A 265 -2.55 -15.02 10.09
C LEU A 265 -3.88 -15.52 10.66
N THR A 266 -4.93 -14.68 10.58
CA THR A 266 -6.27 -15.05 11.05
C THR A 266 -6.82 -16.25 10.28
N SER A 267 -6.62 -16.28 8.96
CA SER A 267 -7.12 -17.39 8.12
C SER A 267 -6.41 -18.71 8.43
N ALA A 268 -5.11 -18.67 8.73
CA ALA A 268 -4.38 -19.85 9.20
C ALA A 268 -4.91 -20.34 10.56
N ALA A 269 -5.24 -19.41 11.47
CA ALA A 269 -5.83 -19.74 12.77
C ALA A 269 -7.23 -20.36 12.63
N VAL A 270 -8.08 -19.80 11.77
CA VAL A 270 -9.42 -20.33 11.44
C VAL A 270 -9.33 -21.71 10.79
N ALA A 271 -8.35 -21.94 9.92
CA ALA A 271 -8.10 -23.24 9.31
C ALA A 271 -7.52 -24.29 10.28
N GLY A 272 -7.11 -23.89 11.50
CA GLY A 272 -6.45 -24.77 12.46
C GLY A 272 -5.00 -25.10 12.12
N ASP A 273 -4.38 -24.35 11.21
CA ASP A 273 -3.03 -24.57 10.67
C ASP A 273 -1.92 -23.88 11.49
N VAL A 274 -2.26 -23.26 12.64
CA VAL A 274 -1.29 -22.58 13.51
C VAL A 274 -1.64 -22.70 15.00
N ALA A 275 -0.62 -22.80 15.84
CA ALA A 275 -0.75 -22.84 17.29
C ALA A 275 -0.66 -21.46 17.96
N MET A 276 0.25 -20.61 17.47
CA MET A 276 0.44 -19.24 17.94
C MET A 276 0.67 -18.28 16.78
N PHE A 277 0.19 -17.05 16.89
CA PHE A 277 0.57 -16.01 15.93
C PHE A 277 0.71 -14.63 16.60
N LEU A 278 1.67 -13.85 16.11
CA LEU A 278 1.84 -12.45 16.48
C LEU A 278 0.89 -11.60 15.63
N GLY A 279 -0.20 -11.17 16.26
CA GLY A 279 -1.25 -10.38 15.64
C GLY A 279 -1.51 -9.10 16.42
N GLY A 280 -2.68 -8.52 16.22
CA GLY A 280 -3.13 -7.40 17.03
C GLY A 280 -4.62 -7.40 17.32
N SER A 281 -5.02 -6.49 18.22
CA SER A 281 -6.34 -6.48 18.84
C SER A 281 -7.52 -6.44 17.85
N TRP A 282 -7.33 -5.82 16.68
CA TRP A 282 -8.36 -5.71 15.63
C TRP A 282 -8.69 -7.04 14.95
N GLN A 283 -7.86 -8.09 15.10
CA GLN A 283 -8.13 -9.41 14.51
C GLN A 283 -9.07 -10.26 15.37
N LEU A 284 -9.35 -9.86 16.62
CA LEU A 284 -10.23 -10.61 17.52
C LEU A 284 -11.65 -10.82 16.96
N PRO A 285 -12.34 -9.81 16.38
CA PRO A 285 -13.66 -10.01 15.78
C PRO A 285 -13.63 -10.99 14.61
N ASP A 286 -12.61 -10.92 13.75
CA ASP A 286 -12.48 -11.82 12.59
C ASP A 286 -12.23 -13.26 13.03
N LEU A 287 -11.37 -13.45 14.03
CA LEU A 287 -11.12 -14.76 14.64
C LEU A 287 -12.39 -15.35 15.27
N ARG A 288 -13.16 -14.52 16.01
CA ARG A 288 -14.42 -14.93 16.64
C ARG A 288 -15.49 -15.28 15.61
N THR A 289 -15.53 -14.57 14.49
CA THR A 289 -16.51 -14.79 13.42
C THR A 289 -16.15 -16.01 12.58
N GLY A 290 -14.86 -16.24 12.35
CA GLY A 290 -14.36 -17.36 11.55
C GLY A 290 -14.41 -18.71 12.25
N LEU A 291 -14.50 -18.75 13.58
CA LEU A 291 -14.50 -19.98 14.38
C LEU A 291 -15.87 -20.28 14.99
N SER A 292 -16.17 -21.56 15.20
CA SER A 292 -17.29 -21.95 16.07
C SER A 292 -17.00 -21.54 17.53
N ALA A 293 -18.04 -21.41 18.35
CA ALA A 293 -17.88 -21.01 19.75
C ALA A 293 -16.94 -21.95 20.53
N SER A 294 -16.99 -23.26 20.27
CA SER A 294 -16.14 -24.26 20.91
C SER A 294 -14.68 -24.16 20.47
N GLU A 295 -14.42 -23.85 19.20
CA GLU A 295 -13.05 -23.64 18.71
C GLU A 295 -12.48 -22.31 19.20
N PHE A 296 -13.28 -21.24 19.18
CA PHE A 296 -12.88 -19.93 19.70
C PHE A 296 -12.52 -19.99 21.19
N ALA A 297 -13.24 -20.79 22.00
CA ALA A 297 -12.95 -20.94 23.43
C ALA A 297 -11.54 -21.50 23.73
N LYS A 298 -10.91 -22.16 22.76
CA LYS A 298 -9.53 -22.68 22.86
C LYS A 298 -8.48 -21.59 22.68
N TRP A 299 -8.84 -20.45 22.09
CA TRP A 299 -7.90 -19.35 21.87
C TRP A 299 -7.82 -18.42 23.07
N ASP A 300 -6.65 -17.82 23.23
CA ASP A 300 -6.40 -16.75 24.19
C ASP A 300 -5.27 -15.82 23.71
N ILE A 301 -5.03 -14.74 24.45
CA ILE A 301 -3.97 -13.75 24.19
C ILE A 301 -2.97 -13.64 25.34
N ALA A 302 -1.74 -13.29 24.99
CA ALA A 302 -0.64 -13.02 25.90
C ALA A 302 0.19 -11.81 25.42
N PRO A 303 0.97 -11.19 26.32
CA PRO A 303 2.00 -10.22 25.92
C PRO A 303 2.98 -10.83 24.91
N ILE A 304 3.65 -9.97 24.14
CA ILE A 304 4.68 -10.41 23.19
C ILE A 304 5.85 -11.00 23.99
N PRO A 305 6.32 -12.22 23.69
CA PRO A 305 7.47 -12.81 24.37
C PRO A 305 8.73 -11.97 24.17
N GLN A 306 9.53 -11.85 25.23
CA GLN A 306 10.73 -11.03 25.25
C GLN A 306 12.00 -11.89 25.25
N LYS A 307 13.17 -11.29 24.99
CA LYS A 307 14.44 -12.05 24.96
C LYS A 307 14.66 -12.82 26.25
N ASP A 308 14.56 -12.10 27.35
CA ASP A 308 14.62 -12.57 28.72
C ASP A 308 13.30 -12.12 29.40
N ALA A 309 12.94 -12.65 30.58
CA ALA A 309 11.73 -12.27 31.32
C ALA A 309 11.80 -10.82 31.88
N GLY A 310 11.88 -9.85 30.97
CA GLY A 310 12.08 -8.43 31.21
C GLY A 310 10.83 -7.59 30.90
N PRO A 311 10.99 -6.27 30.72
CA PRO A 311 9.86 -5.36 30.56
C PRO A 311 9.09 -5.65 29.27
N GLU A 312 7.77 -5.67 29.39
CA GLU A 312 6.89 -5.82 28.24
C GLU A 312 6.90 -4.55 27.37
N ALA A 313 6.65 -4.73 26.08
CA ALA A 313 6.36 -3.66 25.15
C ALA A 313 5.31 -4.13 24.15
N THR A 314 4.50 -3.21 23.63
CA THR A 314 3.60 -3.47 22.50
C THR A 314 3.57 -2.29 21.54
N GLY A 315 3.40 -2.58 20.26
CA GLY A 315 3.33 -1.56 19.22
C GLY A 315 1.91 -1.02 19.10
N THR A 316 1.80 0.32 19.17
CA THR A 316 0.52 1.02 19.13
C THR A 316 0.46 1.96 17.92
N GLY A 317 -0.52 1.76 17.05
CA GLY A 317 -0.92 2.70 16.01
C GLY A 317 -2.05 3.61 16.49
N GLY A 318 -2.64 4.35 15.58
CA GLY A 318 -3.86 5.09 15.86
C GLY A 318 -3.97 6.42 15.13
N TRP A 319 -5.16 6.98 15.23
CA TRP A 319 -5.54 8.25 14.61
C TRP A 319 -5.54 9.38 15.63
N VAL A 320 -5.17 10.55 15.15
CA VAL A 320 -5.01 11.77 15.94
C VAL A 320 -5.86 12.86 15.32
N TRP A 321 -6.60 13.59 16.14
CA TRP A 321 -7.24 14.82 15.73
C TRP A 321 -6.34 16.02 15.96
N VAL A 322 -6.28 16.90 14.97
CA VAL A 322 -5.32 17.99 14.91
C VAL A 322 -6.04 19.29 14.58
N VAL A 323 -5.63 20.38 15.23
CA VAL A 323 -6.10 21.74 14.97
C VAL A 323 -5.04 22.50 14.18
N PHE A 324 -5.43 23.02 13.01
CA PHE A 324 -4.59 23.92 12.20
C PHE A 324 -5.10 25.36 12.18
N ALA A 325 -6.32 25.60 12.67
CA ALA A 325 -6.91 26.94 12.75
C ALA A 325 -5.99 27.89 13.54
N ARG A 326 -5.62 29.04 12.98
CA ARG A 326 -4.70 29.99 13.64
C ARG A 326 -5.39 31.05 14.48
N ASP A 327 -6.67 31.28 14.21
CA ASP A 327 -7.50 32.24 14.92
C ASP A 327 -7.90 31.69 16.31
N PRO A 328 -7.76 32.45 17.41
CA PRO A 328 -8.05 31.95 18.76
C PRO A 328 -9.49 31.48 18.97
N GLU A 329 -10.48 32.15 18.37
CA GLU A 329 -11.90 31.75 18.49
C GLU A 329 -12.13 30.39 17.82
N ARG A 330 -11.58 30.22 16.61
CA ARG A 330 -11.62 28.95 15.88
C ARG A 330 -10.85 27.84 16.61
N GLN A 331 -9.69 28.14 17.19
CA GLN A 331 -8.91 27.18 17.97
C GLN A 331 -9.69 26.66 19.17
N LYS A 332 -10.32 27.56 19.92
CA LYS A 332 -11.13 27.19 21.09
C LYS A 332 -12.29 26.29 20.67
N ALA A 333 -13.08 26.70 19.67
CA ALA A 333 -14.21 25.91 19.18
C ALA A 333 -13.76 24.55 18.62
N ALA A 334 -12.61 24.50 17.95
CA ALA A 334 -12.04 23.26 17.44
C ALA A 334 -11.61 22.34 18.59
N ALA A 335 -10.89 22.86 19.59
CA ALA A 335 -10.46 22.09 20.74
C ALA A 335 -11.66 21.56 21.55
N GLU A 336 -12.69 22.37 21.76
CA GLU A 336 -13.93 21.97 22.44
C GLU A 336 -14.65 20.83 21.71
N PHE A 337 -14.76 20.92 20.38
CA PHE A 337 -15.28 19.82 19.55
C PHE A 337 -14.47 18.54 19.74
N LEU A 338 -13.13 18.62 19.61
CA LEU A 338 -12.27 17.45 19.76
C LEU A 338 -12.38 16.84 21.16
N LEU A 339 -12.32 17.63 22.22
CA LEU A 339 -12.42 17.13 23.59
C LEU A 339 -13.78 16.55 23.92
N THR A 340 -14.86 17.00 23.25
CA THR A 340 -16.19 16.41 23.39
C THR A 340 -16.27 15.05 22.71
N VAL A 341 -15.79 14.95 21.47
CA VAL A 341 -15.73 13.67 20.73
C VAL A 341 -14.84 12.69 21.48
N GLU A 342 -13.72 13.17 22.01
CA GLU A 342 -12.73 12.38 22.76
C GLU A 342 -13.04 12.28 24.26
N SER A 343 -14.25 12.60 24.70
CA SER A 343 -14.65 12.42 26.10
C SER A 343 -14.71 10.93 26.47
N PRO A 344 -14.49 10.54 27.75
CA PRO A 344 -14.51 9.14 28.17
C PRO A 344 -15.77 8.38 27.73
N THR A 345 -16.94 9.02 27.83
CA THR A 345 -18.22 8.43 27.43
C THR A 345 -18.30 8.19 25.92
N ASN A 346 -17.95 9.19 25.11
CA ASN A 346 -18.05 9.09 23.65
C ASN A 346 -17.01 8.12 23.08
N VAL A 347 -15.77 8.19 23.56
CA VAL A 347 -14.71 7.23 23.15
C VAL A 347 -15.08 5.81 23.54
N GLY A 348 -15.67 5.58 24.72
CA GLY A 348 -16.17 4.27 25.11
C GLY A 348 -17.24 3.72 24.15
N ARG A 349 -18.25 4.53 23.82
CA ARG A 349 -19.30 4.16 22.85
C ARG A 349 -18.74 3.91 21.45
N ILE A 350 -17.86 4.79 20.95
CA ILE A 350 -17.25 4.68 19.62
C ILE A 350 -16.34 3.45 19.55
N SER A 351 -15.48 3.25 20.54
CA SER A 351 -14.51 2.15 20.57
C SER A 351 -15.18 0.78 20.64
N GLN A 352 -16.30 0.67 21.37
CA GLN A 352 -17.09 -0.57 21.44
C GLN A 352 -17.63 -0.99 20.06
N ILE A 353 -18.05 -0.03 19.23
CA ILE A 353 -18.60 -0.30 17.90
C ILE A 353 -17.50 -0.49 16.85
N THR A 354 -16.45 0.32 16.92
CA THR A 354 -15.34 0.26 15.94
C THR A 354 -14.43 -0.94 16.16
N GLY A 355 -14.34 -1.44 17.40
CA GLY A 355 -13.38 -2.46 17.83
C GLY A 355 -11.99 -1.89 18.15
N GLN A 356 -11.82 -0.57 18.10
CA GLN A 356 -10.59 0.09 18.51
C GLN A 356 -10.42 0.08 20.03
N LEU A 357 -9.18 0.24 20.47
CA LEU A 357 -8.87 0.33 21.88
C LEU A 357 -8.92 1.81 22.32
N PRO A 358 -9.65 2.14 23.40
CA PRO A 358 -9.62 3.47 23.99
C PRO A 358 -8.22 3.87 24.41
N VAL A 359 -7.89 5.15 24.30
CA VAL A 359 -6.61 5.70 24.77
C VAL A 359 -6.67 6.33 26.16
N ARG A 360 -7.82 6.22 26.83
CA ARG A 360 -8.08 6.76 28.16
C ARG A 360 -8.16 5.64 29.18
N ARG A 361 -7.47 5.80 30.31
CA ARG A 361 -7.44 4.84 31.42
C ARG A 361 -8.80 4.73 32.08
N SER A 362 -9.51 5.85 32.25
CA SER A 362 -10.87 5.89 32.79
C SER A 362 -11.85 4.98 32.06
N VAL A 363 -11.75 4.87 30.72
CA VAL A 363 -12.67 4.04 29.93
C VAL A 363 -12.55 2.57 30.29
N TYR A 364 -11.33 2.06 30.55
CA TYR A 364 -11.13 0.68 31.01
C TYR A 364 -11.62 0.43 32.44
N ARG A 365 -11.75 1.47 33.25
CA ARG A 365 -12.24 1.39 34.64
C ARG A 365 -13.76 1.54 34.72
N ASP A 366 -14.31 2.49 33.98
CA ASP A 366 -15.67 2.99 34.20
C ASP A 366 -16.67 2.42 33.18
N PHE A 367 -16.20 2.05 31.98
CA PHE A 367 -17.07 1.57 30.90
C PHE A 367 -17.18 0.03 30.91
N ALA A 368 -18.39 -0.48 31.17
CA ALA A 368 -18.63 -1.91 31.42
C ALA A 368 -18.08 -2.83 30.31
N PHE A 369 -18.21 -2.46 29.03
CA PHE A 369 -17.67 -3.26 27.94
C PHE A 369 -16.17 -3.49 28.03
N PHE A 370 -15.38 -2.47 28.42
CA PHE A 370 -13.92 -2.58 28.49
C PHE A 370 -13.44 -3.15 29.81
N ARG A 371 -14.16 -2.90 30.91
CA ARG A 371 -13.85 -3.44 32.24
C ARG A 371 -14.17 -4.94 32.34
N ASP A 372 -15.36 -5.33 31.89
CA ASP A 372 -15.93 -6.65 32.19
C ASP A 372 -15.62 -7.68 31.08
N ASN A 373 -15.24 -7.23 29.88
CA ASN A 373 -14.81 -8.12 28.81
C ASN A 373 -13.34 -8.54 29.01
N PRO A 374 -13.05 -9.84 29.25
CA PRO A 374 -11.70 -10.30 29.59
C PRO A 374 -10.67 -10.11 28.48
N TRP A 375 -11.09 -9.98 27.21
CA TRP A 375 -10.18 -9.69 26.11
C TRP A 375 -9.76 -8.21 26.12
N TYR A 376 -10.73 -7.31 26.19
CA TYR A 376 -10.48 -5.86 26.15
C TYR A 376 -9.81 -5.34 27.41
N ALA A 377 -10.14 -5.90 28.59
CA ALA A 377 -9.44 -5.58 29.83
C ALA A 377 -7.94 -5.91 29.75
N ARG A 378 -7.59 -7.08 29.19
CA ARG A 378 -6.19 -7.49 29.00
C ARG A 378 -5.47 -6.67 27.93
N PHE A 379 -6.14 -6.31 26.84
CA PHE A 379 -5.58 -5.34 25.88
C PHE A 379 -5.24 -4.01 26.57
N GLY A 380 -6.13 -3.50 27.43
CA GLY A 380 -5.89 -2.28 28.22
C GLY A 380 -4.67 -2.39 29.14
N GLN A 381 -4.45 -3.56 29.77
CA GLN A 381 -3.27 -3.81 30.60
C GLN A 381 -1.97 -3.78 29.77
N MET A 382 -1.96 -4.44 28.60
CA MET A 382 -0.80 -4.45 27.71
C MET A 382 -0.48 -3.07 27.13
N LEU A 383 -1.50 -2.25 26.88
CA LEU A 383 -1.37 -0.89 26.33
C LEU A 383 -0.64 0.09 27.25
N VAL A 384 -0.53 -0.20 28.55
CA VAL A 384 0.30 0.60 29.48
C VAL A 384 1.78 0.58 29.03
N HIS A 385 2.19 -0.48 28.36
CA HIS A 385 3.51 -0.66 27.76
C HIS A 385 3.54 -0.33 26.25
N GLY A 386 2.52 0.39 25.77
CA GLY A 386 2.40 0.80 24.38
C GLY A 386 3.48 1.78 23.95
N ARG A 387 4.02 1.57 22.75
CA ARG A 387 4.95 2.48 22.08
C ARG A 387 4.53 2.70 20.64
N ALA A 388 4.48 3.98 20.25
CA ALA A 388 4.21 4.40 18.90
C ALA A 388 5.49 4.43 18.05
N ARG A 389 5.31 4.59 16.73
CA ARG A 389 6.42 4.79 15.79
C ARG A 389 7.15 6.11 16.12
N PRO A 390 8.49 6.16 15.98
CA PRO A 390 9.21 7.42 16.08
C PRO A 390 8.64 8.45 15.11
N ALA A 391 8.30 9.60 15.67
CA ALA A 391 7.66 10.68 14.96
C ALA A 391 8.74 11.54 14.25
N VAL A 392 9.45 10.97 13.26
CA VAL A 392 10.54 11.65 12.53
C VAL A 392 10.56 11.35 11.02
N PRO A 393 10.97 12.30 10.15
CA PRO A 393 10.99 12.11 8.69
C PRO A 393 11.82 10.93 8.18
N ILE A 394 12.82 10.48 8.94
CA ILE A 394 13.71 9.36 8.56
C ILE A 394 13.07 7.98 8.80
N TYR A 395 11.98 7.89 9.58
CA TYR A 395 11.35 6.61 9.95
C TYR A 395 10.93 5.75 8.74
N PRO A 396 10.30 6.27 7.67
CA PRO A 396 9.93 5.44 6.52
C PRO A 396 11.13 4.75 5.87
N ALA A 397 12.29 5.41 5.82
CA ALA A 397 13.52 4.81 5.33
C ALA A 397 14.05 3.72 6.28
N ILE A 398 14.02 3.97 7.60
CA ILE A 398 14.35 2.96 8.62
C ILE A 398 13.49 1.72 8.44
N SER A 399 12.16 1.88 8.37
CA SER A 399 11.24 0.75 8.19
C SER A 399 11.52 0.03 6.87
N ALA A 400 11.62 0.73 5.74
CA ALA A 400 11.86 0.11 4.44
C ALA A 400 13.15 -0.73 4.40
N GLN A 401 14.21 -0.28 5.07
CA GLN A 401 15.48 -1.01 5.14
C GLN A 401 15.43 -2.16 6.15
N LEU A 402 14.76 -1.99 7.30
CA LEU A 402 14.55 -3.08 8.25
C LEU A 402 13.65 -4.19 7.70
N GLN A 403 12.65 -3.85 6.86
CA GLN A 403 11.85 -4.84 6.13
C GLN A 403 12.74 -5.72 5.23
N LEU A 404 13.76 -5.14 4.58
CA LEU A 404 14.75 -5.92 3.81
C LEU A 404 15.60 -6.77 4.74
N ALA A 405 16.04 -6.21 5.87
CA ALA A 405 16.89 -6.93 6.82
C ALA A 405 16.17 -8.17 7.38
N VAL A 406 14.90 -8.03 7.77
CA VAL A 406 14.04 -9.15 8.19
C VAL A 406 13.88 -10.16 7.07
N GLY A 407 13.53 -9.71 5.86
CA GLY A 407 13.39 -10.60 4.70
C GLY A 407 14.65 -11.41 4.40
N TYR A 408 15.83 -10.79 4.42
CA TYR A 408 17.10 -11.47 4.18
C TYR A 408 17.52 -12.42 5.31
N ALA A 409 17.30 -12.03 6.58
CA ALA A 409 17.64 -12.85 7.73
C ALA A 409 16.74 -14.09 7.83
N VAL A 410 15.43 -13.93 7.63
CA VAL A 410 14.43 -15.01 7.68
C VAL A 410 14.56 -15.93 6.46
N SER A 411 14.83 -15.39 5.27
CA SER A 411 15.09 -16.22 4.09
C SER A 411 16.43 -16.96 4.17
N GLY A 412 17.38 -16.48 4.98
CA GLY A 412 18.73 -17.02 5.07
C GLY A 412 19.63 -16.61 3.90
N GLU A 413 19.19 -15.68 3.05
CA GLU A 413 20.02 -15.12 1.97
C GLU A 413 21.17 -14.26 2.51
N LYS A 414 21.01 -13.65 3.70
CA LYS A 414 22.10 -12.97 4.43
C LYS A 414 22.05 -13.34 5.91
N THR A 415 23.19 -13.20 6.58
CA THR A 415 23.22 -13.28 8.04
C THR A 415 22.54 -12.05 8.65
N PRO A 416 22.00 -12.13 9.89
CA PRO A 416 21.45 -10.98 10.61
C PRO A 416 22.39 -9.78 10.66
N GLU A 417 23.68 -10.00 10.84
CA GLU A 417 24.71 -8.97 10.90
C GLU A 417 24.83 -8.23 9.58
N ARG A 418 24.99 -8.99 8.48
CA ARG A 418 25.13 -8.38 7.16
C ARG A 418 23.85 -7.67 6.73
N ALA A 419 22.69 -8.25 7.05
CA ALA A 419 21.39 -7.68 6.77
C ALA A 419 21.19 -6.33 7.51
N LEU A 420 21.57 -6.27 8.79
CA LEU A 420 21.50 -5.05 9.59
C LEU A 420 22.50 -3.99 9.12
N ASP A 421 23.75 -4.38 8.82
CA ASP A 421 24.79 -3.44 8.39
C ASP A 421 24.45 -2.79 7.04
N ASP A 422 23.87 -3.56 6.11
CA ASP A 422 23.39 -3.02 4.83
C ASP A 422 22.21 -2.06 5.05
N ALA A 423 21.26 -2.41 5.93
CA ALA A 423 20.13 -1.53 6.27
C ALA A 423 20.62 -0.23 6.94
N TRP A 424 21.57 -0.33 7.87
CA TRP A 424 22.17 0.82 8.56
C TRP A 424 22.86 1.76 7.57
N ARG A 425 23.69 1.23 6.67
CA ARG A 425 24.38 2.03 5.63
C ARG A 425 23.37 2.78 4.75
N ALA A 426 22.35 2.09 4.27
CA ALA A 426 21.32 2.69 3.41
C ALA A 426 20.55 3.81 4.13
N VAL A 427 20.20 3.62 5.42
CA VAL A 427 19.54 4.68 6.19
C VAL A 427 20.47 5.88 6.43
N GLN A 428 21.75 5.66 6.72
CA GLN A 428 22.72 6.74 6.92
C GLN A 428 22.90 7.60 5.66
N GLU A 429 22.89 6.97 4.48
CA GLU A 429 22.90 7.68 3.20
C GLU A 429 21.63 8.52 3.02
N VAL A 430 20.46 8.01 3.40
CA VAL A 430 19.20 8.78 3.37
C VAL A 430 19.25 9.95 4.37
N ASP A 431 19.66 9.72 5.63
CA ASP A 431 19.71 10.78 6.66
C ASP A 431 20.67 11.91 6.27
N THR A 432 21.86 11.56 5.76
CA THR A 432 22.86 12.52 5.26
C THR A 432 22.26 13.38 4.15
N ARG A 433 21.53 12.77 3.20
CA ARG A 433 20.83 13.50 2.12
C ARG A 433 19.70 14.36 2.68
N GLN A 434 18.92 13.83 3.63
CA GLN A 434 17.78 14.54 4.17
C GLN A 434 18.18 15.81 4.93
N ARG A 435 19.32 15.78 5.63
CA ARG A 435 19.85 16.88 6.44
C ARG A 435 20.81 17.80 5.69
N GLY A 436 21.52 17.28 4.68
CA GLY A 436 22.41 18.07 3.83
C GLY A 436 21.71 18.91 2.76
N ALA A 437 20.41 18.66 2.53
CA ALA A 437 19.60 19.49 1.65
C ALA A 437 19.47 20.91 2.25
N PRO A 438 19.72 21.98 1.46
CA PRO A 438 19.56 23.34 1.96
C PRO A 438 18.14 23.53 2.50
N PRO A 439 17.96 24.31 3.59
CA PRO A 439 16.65 24.53 4.18
C PRO A 439 15.68 25.03 3.10
N PRO A 440 14.40 24.68 3.20
CA PRO A 440 13.42 24.97 2.17
C PRO A 440 13.37 26.49 1.91
N GLY A 441 14.08 26.94 0.88
CA GLY A 441 13.99 28.30 0.41
C GLY A 441 12.58 28.48 -0.14
N ARG A 442 11.79 29.37 0.47
CA ARG A 442 10.51 29.82 -0.11
C ARG A 442 10.81 30.49 -1.46
N ARG A 443 10.93 29.72 -2.54
CA ARG A 443 10.78 30.27 -3.88
C ARG A 443 9.29 30.44 -4.11
N ALA A 444 8.82 31.69 -4.04
CA ALA A 444 7.42 32.03 -4.30
C ALA A 444 7.00 31.66 -5.75
N PHE A 445 7.98 31.51 -6.65
CA PHE A 445 7.78 31.08 -8.03
C PHE A 445 9.11 30.57 -8.62
N ASP A 446 9.10 29.39 -9.25
CA ASP A 446 10.24 28.90 -10.04
C ASP A 446 9.91 29.01 -11.54
N PRO A 447 10.53 29.93 -12.30
CA PRO A 447 10.22 30.11 -13.72
C PRO A 447 10.48 28.85 -14.55
N ALA A 448 11.33 27.93 -14.10
CA ALA A 448 11.55 26.65 -14.79
C ALA A 448 10.31 25.74 -14.78
N THR A 449 9.32 25.99 -13.90
CA THR A 449 8.00 25.32 -13.92
C THR A 449 7.16 25.71 -15.16
N LEU A 450 7.44 26.85 -15.79
CA LEU A 450 6.77 27.28 -17.02
C LEU A 450 7.30 26.53 -18.25
N LEU A 451 8.51 25.99 -18.19
CA LEU A 451 9.14 25.32 -19.34
C LEU A 451 8.35 24.08 -19.80
N PRO A 452 7.93 23.14 -18.92
CA PRO A 452 7.02 22.06 -19.29
C PRO A 452 5.70 22.53 -19.93
N VAL A 453 5.11 23.62 -19.40
CA VAL A 453 3.87 24.20 -19.95
C VAL A 453 4.11 24.76 -21.34
N ALA A 454 5.16 25.56 -21.52
CA ALA A 454 5.52 26.16 -22.80
C ALA A 454 5.83 25.09 -23.85
N LEU A 455 6.58 24.05 -23.50
CA LEU A 455 6.89 22.93 -24.40
C LEU A 455 5.63 22.14 -24.76
N ALA A 456 4.75 21.83 -23.80
CA ALA A 456 3.49 21.14 -24.09
C ALA A 456 2.58 21.98 -25.00
N MET A 457 2.49 23.29 -24.78
CA MET A 457 1.76 24.21 -25.64
C MET A 457 2.37 24.31 -27.04
N LEU A 458 3.69 24.41 -27.16
CA LEU A 458 4.38 24.44 -28.45
C LEU A 458 4.16 23.14 -29.21
N LEU A 459 4.16 21.99 -28.53
CA LEU A 459 3.87 20.69 -29.16
C LEU A 459 2.42 20.65 -29.66
N ALA A 460 1.45 21.07 -28.83
CA ALA A 460 0.05 21.19 -29.23
C ALA A 460 -0.13 22.12 -30.45
N LEU A 461 0.50 23.29 -30.41
CA LEU A 461 0.47 24.29 -31.48
C LEU A 461 1.18 23.79 -32.74
N SER A 462 2.25 23.00 -32.63
CA SER A 462 2.95 22.43 -33.80
C SER A 462 2.08 21.43 -34.56
N VAL A 463 1.22 20.68 -33.86
CA VAL A 463 0.25 19.76 -34.48
C VAL A 463 -0.93 20.53 -35.08
N LEU A 464 -1.29 21.67 -34.48
CA LEU A 464 -2.38 22.56 -34.91
C LEU A 464 -1.97 23.60 -35.97
N ALA A 465 -0.68 23.87 -36.14
CA ALA A 465 -0.17 24.86 -37.08
C ALA A 465 -0.65 24.55 -38.51
N PRO A 466 -1.10 25.56 -39.28
CA PRO A 466 -1.68 25.31 -40.60
C PRO A 466 -0.60 24.87 -41.59
N LEU A 467 -0.66 23.61 -42.05
CA LEU A 467 -0.09 23.25 -43.34
C LEU A 467 -1.05 23.78 -44.42
N ARG A 468 -0.53 24.49 -45.43
CA ARG A 468 -1.32 25.01 -46.56
C ARG A 468 -2.07 23.85 -47.25
N GLY A 469 -3.41 23.81 -47.20
CA GLY A 469 -4.24 22.84 -47.94
C GLY A 469 -5.53 22.36 -47.25
N ARG A 470 -6.31 21.51 -47.94
CA ARG A 470 -7.67 20.98 -47.58
C ARG A 470 -7.78 20.23 -46.23
N GLN A 471 -6.71 20.08 -45.45
CA GLN A 471 -6.72 19.39 -44.15
C GLN A 471 -6.95 20.31 -42.94
N SER A 472 -7.13 21.62 -43.14
CA SER A 472 -7.36 22.60 -42.07
C SER A 472 -8.63 22.33 -41.25
N GLY A 473 -9.69 21.82 -41.88
CA GLY A 473 -10.93 21.47 -41.20
C GLY A 473 -10.75 20.35 -40.17
N LEU A 474 -10.04 19.26 -40.52
CA LEU A 474 -9.86 18.09 -39.66
C LEU A 474 -9.08 18.40 -38.36
N ARG A 475 -8.10 19.32 -38.43
CA ARG A 475 -7.26 19.71 -37.29
C ARG A 475 -8.03 20.52 -36.23
N ALA A 476 -8.97 21.36 -36.66
CA ALA A 476 -9.81 22.13 -35.74
C ALA A 476 -10.69 21.22 -34.85
N TRP A 477 -11.18 20.10 -35.40
CA TRP A 477 -11.97 19.10 -34.64
C TRP A 477 -11.15 18.29 -33.63
N ILE A 478 -9.87 18.07 -33.91
CA ILE A 478 -8.96 17.29 -33.04
C ILE A 478 -8.31 18.19 -31.97
N ALA A 479 -8.35 19.52 -32.13
CA ALA A 479 -7.72 20.47 -31.23
C ALA A 479 -8.11 20.33 -29.74
N PRO A 480 -9.39 20.15 -29.36
CA PRO A 480 -9.75 19.94 -27.95
C PRO A 480 -9.15 18.65 -27.37
N ALA A 481 -9.06 17.59 -28.18
CA ALA A 481 -8.43 16.33 -27.77
C ALA A 481 -6.91 16.48 -27.61
N LEU A 482 -6.24 17.17 -28.54
CA LEU A 482 -4.80 17.45 -28.44
C LEU A 482 -4.46 18.35 -27.26
N LEU A 483 -5.29 19.36 -26.98
CA LEU A 483 -5.14 20.22 -25.80
C LEU A 483 -5.28 19.38 -24.53
N LEU A 484 -6.32 18.54 -24.45
CA LEU A 484 -6.51 17.64 -23.31
C LEU A 484 -5.32 16.70 -23.13
N VAL A 485 -4.84 16.06 -24.19
CA VAL A 485 -3.65 15.19 -24.16
C VAL A 485 -2.42 15.99 -23.72
N SER A 486 -2.24 17.21 -24.22
CA SER A 486 -1.08 18.02 -23.88
C SER A 486 -1.08 18.44 -22.40
N VAL A 487 -2.24 18.83 -21.87
CA VAL A 487 -2.38 19.25 -20.46
C VAL A 487 -2.37 18.06 -19.50
N ALA A 488 -3.04 16.96 -19.85
CA ALA A 488 -3.23 15.81 -18.95
C ALA A 488 -2.11 14.76 -19.03
N LEU A 489 -1.38 14.67 -20.15
CA LEU A 489 -0.30 13.68 -20.35
C LEU A 489 1.06 14.34 -20.60
N VAL A 490 1.17 15.22 -21.60
CA VAL A 490 2.48 15.76 -22.01
C VAL A 490 3.07 16.68 -20.94
N TYR A 491 2.27 17.58 -20.37
CA TYR A 491 2.73 18.49 -19.32
C TYR A 491 3.27 17.75 -18.08
N PRO A 492 2.52 16.81 -17.46
CA PRO A 492 3.04 16.06 -16.31
C PRO A 492 4.29 15.25 -16.66
N MET A 493 4.39 14.68 -17.87
CA MET A 493 5.59 13.97 -18.30
C MET A 493 6.82 14.89 -18.40
N LEU A 494 6.65 16.09 -18.95
CA LEU A 494 7.73 17.07 -19.05
C LEU A 494 8.14 17.62 -17.68
N ASP A 495 7.16 17.86 -16.79
CA ASP A 495 7.45 18.28 -15.43
C ASP A 495 8.15 17.16 -14.63
N LEU A 496 7.80 15.89 -14.87
CA LEU A 496 8.51 14.75 -14.30
C LEU A 496 10.00 14.72 -14.70
N VAL A 497 10.30 15.04 -15.97
CA VAL A 497 11.70 15.20 -16.40
C VAL A 497 12.38 16.32 -15.62
N ARG A 498 11.73 17.48 -15.44
CA ARG A 498 12.26 18.57 -14.62
C ARG A 498 12.51 18.14 -13.17
N LEU A 499 11.55 17.48 -12.54
CA LEU A 499 11.64 16.99 -11.16
C LEU A 499 12.76 15.95 -10.97
N SER A 500 13.10 15.18 -12.01
CA SER A 500 14.21 14.22 -11.96
C SER A 500 15.58 14.88 -11.71
N PHE A 501 15.71 16.16 -12.06
CA PHE A 501 16.90 16.98 -11.80
C PHE A 501 16.78 17.78 -10.49
N THR A 502 15.97 17.30 -9.54
CA THR A 502 15.77 17.96 -8.25
C THR A 502 15.85 16.96 -7.09
N ASP A 503 16.03 17.47 -5.88
CA ASP A 503 15.92 16.73 -4.61
C ASP A 503 14.51 16.83 -3.99
N THR A 504 13.52 17.11 -4.83
CA THR A 504 12.13 17.30 -4.41
C THR A 504 11.59 16.10 -3.63
N ARG A 505 10.80 16.39 -2.60
CA ARG A 505 10.15 15.40 -1.75
C ARG A 505 8.65 15.42 -1.98
N THR A 506 7.99 14.33 -1.62
CA THR A 506 6.53 14.23 -1.71
C THR A 506 5.82 15.13 -0.69
N HIS A 507 6.56 15.63 0.32
CA HIS A 507 6.09 16.59 1.31
C HIS A 507 6.88 17.90 1.21
N GLY A 508 6.19 19.03 1.38
CA GLY A 508 6.78 20.36 1.20
C GLY A 508 6.90 20.75 -0.29
N THR A 509 7.21 22.02 -0.53
CA THR A 509 7.30 22.61 -1.89
C THR A 509 8.72 23.01 -2.29
N ALA A 510 9.67 22.89 -1.37
CA ALA A 510 11.04 23.31 -1.63
C ALA A 510 11.87 22.18 -2.22
N TYR A 511 12.73 22.56 -3.15
CA TYR A 511 13.70 21.70 -3.80
C TYR A 511 14.82 22.57 -4.36
N ALA A 512 15.98 21.96 -4.53
CA ALA A 512 17.11 22.45 -5.27
C ALA A 512 17.29 21.64 -6.55
N TYR A 513 17.82 22.28 -7.58
CA TYR A 513 18.26 21.58 -8.79
C TYR A 513 19.57 20.85 -8.52
N THR A 514 19.61 19.55 -8.79
CA THR A 514 20.75 18.68 -8.50
C THR A 514 20.72 17.41 -9.36
N LEU A 515 21.89 16.78 -9.51
CA LEU A 515 22.05 15.46 -10.12
C LEU A 515 22.09 14.33 -9.09
N ALA A 516 21.89 14.63 -7.80
CA ALA A 516 21.94 13.65 -6.72
C ALA A 516 21.00 12.46 -6.98
N SER A 517 19.76 12.71 -7.40
CA SER A 517 18.77 11.67 -7.72
C SER A 517 19.28 10.64 -8.74
N PHE A 518 19.96 11.08 -9.81
CA PHE A 518 20.56 10.19 -10.81
C PHE A 518 21.83 9.51 -10.30
N ARG A 519 22.71 10.26 -9.63
CA ARG A 519 23.94 9.71 -9.05
C ARG A 519 23.60 8.57 -8.09
N ASP A 520 22.71 8.83 -7.14
CA ASP A 520 22.32 7.88 -6.10
C ASP A 520 21.58 6.68 -6.67
N LEU A 521 20.86 6.84 -7.79
CA LEU A 521 20.22 5.72 -8.48
C LEU A 521 21.25 4.82 -9.16
N LEU A 522 22.22 5.42 -9.85
CA LEU A 522 23.25 4.70 -10.61
C LEU A 522 24.35 4.12 -9.71
N THR A 523 24.59 4.69 -8.53
CA THR A 523 25.57 4.14 -7.57
C THR A 523 24.95 3.11 -6.62
N ASP A 524 23.62 2.98 -6.56
CA ASP A 524 22.95 1.98 -5.74
C ASP A 524 23.16 0.58 -6.35
N PRO A 525 23.90 -0.33 -5.69
CA PRO A 525 24.14 -1.68 -6.23
C PRO A 525 22.84 -2.45 -6.46
N ALA A 526 21.80 -2.15 -5.67
CA ALA A 526 20.54 -2.85 -5.73
C ALA A 526 19.64 -2.35 -6.88
N PHE A 527 19.94 -1.19 -7.47
CA PHE A 527 19.34 -0.75 -8.74
C PHE A 527 19.60 -1.78 -9.86
N TYR A 528 20.85 -2.23 -10.00
CA TYR A 528 21.22 -3.22 -11.03
C TYR A 528 20.57 -4.59 -10.80
N GLY A 529 20.47 -5.03 -9.54
CA GLY A 529 19.75 -6.24 -9.18
C GLY A 529 18.27 -6.18 -9.60
N MET A 530 17.62 -5.03 -9.35
CA MET A 530 16.25 -4.76 -9.78
C MET A 530 16.10 -4.73 -11.30
N ILE A 531 17.07 -4.20 -12.05
CA ILE A 531 17.06 -4.29 -13.53
C ILE A 531 17.07 -5.74 -13.99
N GLY A 532 17.87 -6.60 -13.36
CA GLY A 532 17.88 -8.04 -13.64
C GLY A 532 16.54 -8.71 -13.35
N VAL A 533 15.92 -8.41 -12.20
CA VAL A 533 14.57 -8.88 -11.82
C VAL A 533 13.53 -8.42 -12.85
N THR A 534 13.60 -7.15 -13.26
CA THR A 534 12.71 -6.56 -14.27
C THR A 534 12.86 -7.26 -15.61
N LEU A 535 14.09 -7.53 -16.06
CA LEU A 535 14.36 -8.20 -17.32
C LEU A 535 13.80 -9.62 -17.33
N VAL A 536 14.04 -10.39 -16.28
CA VAL A 536 13.49 -11.76 -16.13
C VAL A 536 11.97 -11.74 -16.16
N PHE A 537 11.35 -10.83 -15.40
CA PHE A 537 9.90 -10.67 -15.35
C PHE A 537 9.32 -10.31 -16.72
N VAL A 538 9.87 -9.28 -17.38
CA VAL A 538 9.40 -8.79 -18.67
C VAL A 538 9.60 -9.83 -19.76
N ALA A 539 10.82 -10.35 -19.93
CA ALA A 539 11.12 -11.31 -21.00
C ALA A 539 10.26 -12.58 -20.87
N SER A 540 10.17 -13.15 -19.67
CA SER A 540 9.39 -14.38 -19.45
C SER A 540 7.90 -14.15 -19.66
N SER A 541 7.35 -13.05 -19.10
CA SER A 541 5.93 -12.72 -19.27
C SER A 541 5.59 -12.47 -20.73
N VAL A 542 6.40 -11.69 -21.45
CA VAL A 542 6.15 -11.33 -22.86
C VAL A 542 6.18 -12.58 -23.75
N VAL A 543 7.17 -13.46 -23.57
CA VAL A 543 7.26 -14.72 -24.32
C VAL A 543 6.03 -15.60 -24.07
N LEU A 544 5.63 -15.76 -22.81
CA LEU A 544 4.46 -16.58 -22.45
C LEU A 544 3.14 -15.96 -22.91
N GLN A 545 2.97 -14.65 -22.79
CA GLN A 545 1.79 -13.92 -23.25
C GLN A 545 1.63 -14.02 -24.78
N LEU A 546 2.73 -13.88 -25.54
CA LEU A 546 2.72 -14.05 -27.00
C LEU A 546 2.41 -15.49 -27.39
N GLY A 547 3.09 -16.45 -26.77
CA GLY A 547 2.96 -17.87 -27.10
C GLY A 547 1.58 -18.42 -26.75
N LEU A 548 1.13 -18.21 -25.52
CA LEU A 548 -0.19 -18.66 -25.07
C LEU A 548 -1.31 -17.88 -25.75
N GLY A 549 -1.15 -16.57 -25.95
CA GLY A 549 -2.09 -15.77 -26.72
C GLY A 549 -2.28 -16.32 -28.14
N LEU A 550 -1.20 -16.71 -28.80
CA LEU A 550 -1.24 -17.23 -30.16
C LEU A 550 -1.85 -18.63 -30.21
N ALA A 551 -1.47 -19.49 -29.26
CA ALA A 551 -2.05 -20.81 -29.12
C ALA A 551 -3.58 -20.74 -28.95
N ILE A 552 -4.06 -19.88 -28.05
CA ILE A 552 -5.50 -19.67 -27.83
C ILE A 552 -6.16 -19.08 -29.08
N ALA A 553 -5.52 -18.09 -29.73
CA ALA A 553 -6.05 -17.48 -30.96
C ALA A 553 -6.24 -18.51 -32.10
N LEU A 554 -5.26 -19.40 -32.29
CA LEU A 554 -5.32 -20.49 -33.28
C LEU A 554 -6.43 -21.48 -32.93
N LEU A 555 -6.59 -21.86 -31.66
CA LEU A 555 -7.66 -22.76 -31.21
C LEU A 555 -9.05 -22.16 -31.44
N ILE A 556 -9.25 -20.88 -31.13
CA ILE A 556 -10.51 -20.18 -31.34
C ILE A 556 -10.82 -20.06 -32.84
N ASP A 557 -9.82 -19.72 -33.66
CA ASP A 557 -10.03 -19.60 -35.10
C ASP A 557 -10.33 -20.95 -35.77
N ALA A 558 -9.66 -22.03 -35.34
CA ALA A 558 -9.98 -23.38 -35.79
C ALA A 558 -11.40 -23.82 -35.38
N ALA A 559 -11.81 -23.56 -34.13
CA ALA A 559 -13.15 -23.88 -33.64
C ALA A 559 -14.24 -23.11 -34.40
N ARG A 560 -14.00 -21.83 -34.68
CA ARG A 560 -14.91 -20.98 -35.47
C ARG A 560 -15.08 -21.50 -36.89
N ARG A 561 -14.00 -21.89 -37.57
CA ARG A 561 -14.06 -22.48 -38.92
C ARG A 561 -14.89 -23.76 -39.00
N ARG A 562 -15.01 -24.49 -37.88
CA ARG A 562 -15.87 -25.68 -37.75
C ARG A 562 -17.31 -25.36 -37.32
N GLY A 563 -17.71 -24.08 -37.27
CA GLY A 563 -19.07 -23.67 -36.89
C GLY A 563 -19.40 -23.86 -35.40
N ALA A 564 -18.40 -24.01 -34.52
CA ALA A 564 -18.65 -24.29 -33.12
C ALA A 564 -19.17 -23.03 -32.38
N ALA A 565 -20.45 -23.03 -31.97
CA ALA A 565 -21.06 -21.96 -31.16
C ALA A 565 -20.27 -21.67 -29.85
N ARG A 566 -19.55 -22.67 -29.33
CA ARG A 566 -18.69 -22.56 -28.13
C ARG A 566 -17.48 -21.65 -28.31
N ALA A 567 -17.08 -21.30 -29.54
CA ALA A 567 -15.94 -20.42 -29.80
C ALA A 567 -16.17 -19.00 -29.26
N LEU A 568 -17.41 -18.51 -29.30
CA LEU A 568 -17.78 -17.21 -28.71
C LEU A 568 -17.64 -17.23 -27.18
N GLY A 569 -18.13 -18.30 -26.53
CA GLY A 569 -18.01 -18.48 -25.08
C GLY A 569 -16.55 -18.56 -24.61
N ALA A 570 -15.71 -19.32 -25.31
CA ALA A 570 -14.28 -19.41 -25.01
C ALA A 570 -13.58 -18.05 -25.15
N ARG A 571 -13.93 -17.27 -26.19
CA ARG A 571 -13.40 -15.90 -26.36
C ARG A 571 -13.80 -15.00 -25.19
N LEU A 572 -15.08 -14.98 -24.81
CA LEU A 572 -15.57 -14.16 -23.70
C LEU A 572 -14.90 -14.54 -22.37
N ALA A 573 -14.71 -15.83 -22.11
CA ALA A 573 -14.03 -16.34 -20.92
C ALA A 573 -12.56 -15.90 -20.83
N VAL A 574 -11.84 -15.84 -21.95
CA VAL A 574 -10.45 -15.36 -21.97
C VAL A 574 -10.40 -13.84 -21.79
N VAL A 575 -11.28 -13.11 -22.47
CA VAL A 575 -11.32 -11.63 -22.39
C VAL A 575 -11.67 -11.15 -20.98
N SER A 576 -12.50 -11.89 -20.23
CA SER A 576 -12.86 -11.50 -18.85
C SER A 576 -11.64 -11.36 -17.94
N ALA A 577 -10.58 -12.15 -18.15
CA ALA A 577 -9.34 -12.04 -17.38
C ALA A 577 -8.63 -10.68 -17.59
N TRP A 578 -8.76 -10.07 -18.76
CA TRP A 578 -8.15 -8.77 -19.08
C TRP A 578 -8.94 -7.58 -18.48
N VAL A 579 -10.27 -7.73 -18.33
CA VAL A 579 -11.15 -6.68 -17.80
C VAL A 579 -10.91 -6.43 -16.30
N ILE A 580 -10.42 -7.42 -15.57
CA ILE A 580 -10.14 -7.32 -14.13
C ILE A 580 -8.95 -6.37 -13.89
N PRO A 581 -9.09 -5.33 -13.04
CA PRO A 581 -7.98 -4.43 -12.67
C PRO A 581 -6.78 -5.20 -12.09
N GLY A 582 -5.55 -4.77 -12.39
CA GLY A 582 -4.36 -5.56 -12.05
C GLY A 582 -4.15 -5.70 -10.54
N VAL A 583 -4.54 -4.68 -9.76
CA VAL A 583 -4.58 -4.76 -8.29
C VAL A 583 -5.46 -5.91 -7.81
N LEU A 584 -6.66 -6.04 -8.38
CA LEU A 584 -7.59 -7.12 -8.02
C LEU A 584 -7.03 -8.48 -8.47
N VAL A 585 -6.38 -8.56 -9.63
CA VAL A 585 -5.67 -9.78 -10.06
C VAL A 585 -4.60 -10.17 -9.04
N GLY A 586 -3.79 -9.23 -8.56
CA GLY A 586 -2.76 -9.54 -7.57
C GLY A 586 -3.33 -9.99 -6.23
N VAL A 587 -4.44 -9.40 -5.76
CA VAL A 587 -5.15 -9.88 -4.56
C VAL A 587 -5.72 -11.29 -4.77
N LEU A 588 -6.38 -11.55 -5.91
CA LEU A 588 -6.94 -12.86 -6.24
C LEU A 588 -5.85 -13.94 -6.26
N TRP A 589 -4.75 -13.68 -6.97
CA TRP A 589 -3.63 -14.61 -7.04
C TRP A 589 -2.94 -14.81 -5.68
N ARG A 590 -2.86 -13.77 -4.83
CA ARG A 590 -2.35 -13.92 -3.47
C ARG A 590 -3.18 -14.90 -2.66
N ILE A 591 -4.51 -14.82 -2.74
CA ILE A 591 -5.44 -15.73 -2.05
C ILE A 591 -5.30 -17.16 -2.62
N LEU A 592 -5.19 -17.31 -3.95
CA LEU A 592 -5.02 -18.61 -4.60
C LEU A 592 -3.70 -19.30 -4.19
N LEU A 593 -2.63 -18.52 -4.02
CA LEU A 593 -1.27 -18.99 -3.81
C LEU A 593 -0.83 -19.01 -2.34
N VAL A 594 -1.77 -18.88 -1.39
CA VAL A 594 -1.46 -19.05 0.04
C VAL A 594 -0.78 -20.39 0.28
N GLU A 595 0.26 -20.38 1.12
CA GLU A 595 1.19 -21.52 1.31
C GLU A 595 0.77 -22.50 2.42
N ASN A 596 -0.50 -22.49 2.80
CA ASN A 596 -1.09 -23.43 3.76
C ASN A 596 -2.24 -24.20 3.10
N ARG A 597 -2.95 -25.04 3.87
CA ARG A 597 -4.03 -25.88 3.33
C ARG A 597 -5.25 -25.09 2.88
N ALA A 598 -5.40 -23.85 3.35
CA ALA A 598 -6.46 -22.96 2.89
C ALA A 598 -6.17 -22.35 1.50
N GLY A 599 -4.92 -22.40 1.03
CA GLY A 599 -4.57 -21.93 -0.31
C GLY A 599 -5.08 -22.87 -1.39
N ILE A 600 -5.82 -22.33 -2.37
CA ILE A 600 -6.51 -23.13 -3.40
C ILE A 600 -5.52 -23.99 -4.20
N VAL A 601 -4.38 -23.42 -4.64
CA VAL A 601 -3.40 -24.19 -5.43
C VAL A 601 -2.78 -25.31 -4.61
N ASN A 602 -2.39 -25.03 -3.37
CA ASN A 602 -1.80 -26.04 -2.49
C ASN A 602 -2.82 -27.10 -2.05
N TYR A 603 -4.10 -26.73 -1.92
CA TYR A 603 -5.19 -27.69 -1.72
C TYR A 603 -5.27 -28.69 -2.88
N TRP A 604 -5.31 -28.23 -4.13
CA TRP A 604 -5.35 -29.13 -5.29
C TRP A 604 -4.09 -30.00 -5.42
N LEU A 605 -2.90 -29.44 -5.13
CA LEU A 605 -1.65 -30.21 -5.11
C LEU A 605 -1.67 -31.29 -4.03
N SER A 606 -2.27 -31.02 -2.88
CA SER A 606 -2.41 -32.00 -1.80
C SER A 606 -3.27 -33.22 -2.20
N LEU A 607 -4.29 -33.03 -3.05
CA LEU A 607 -5.09 -34.13 -3.59
C LEU A 607 -4.27 -35.05 -4.51
N ALA A 608 -3.23 -34.51 -5.15
CA ALA A 608 -2.27 -35.27 -5.96
C ALA A 608 -1.12 -35.86 -5.13
N GLY A 609 -1.16 -35.74 -3.80
CA GLY A 609 -0.09 -36.22 -2.90
C GLY A 609 1.15 -35.32 -2.84
N VAL A 610 1.09 -34.10 -3.40
CA VAL A 610 2.18 -33.13 -3.37
C VAL A 610 1.99 -32.21 -2.16
N GLY A 611 3.05 -32.05 -1.34
CA GLY A 611 3.02 -31.15 -0.19
C GLY A 611 2.87 -29.67 -0.60
N PRO A 612 2.56 -28.76 0.35
CA PRO A 612 2.41 -27.35 0.03
C PRO A 612 3.74 -26.78 -0.51
N LEU A 613 3.67 -26.13 -1.67
CA LEU A 613 4.80 -25.47 -2.30
C LEU A 613 4.96 -24.03 -1.81
N PRO A 614 6.21 -23.54 -1.66
CA PRO A 614 6.50 -22.17 -1.25
C PRO A 614 6.35 -21.18 -2.42
N LEU A 615 5.13 -21.01 -2.93
CA LEU A 615 4.79 -20.28 -4.15
C LEU A 615 5.05 -18.76 -4.12
N LEU A 616 5.17 -18.17 -2.93
CA LEU A 616 5.35 -16.74 -2.64
C LEU A 616 6.55 -16.47 -1.72
N SER A 617 6.99 -17.43 -0.90
CA SER A 617 8.10 -17.31 0.05
C SER A 617 9.43 -17.76 -0.53
N SER A 618 9.43 -18.59 -1.58
CA SER A 618 10.63 -18.94 -2.34
C SER A 618 10.95 -17.89 -3.39
N ALA A 619 12.22 -17.45 -3.45
CA ALA A 619 12.69 -16.47 -4.42
C ALA A 619 12.35 -16.81 -5.88
N THR A 620 12.51 -18.08 -6.27
CA THR A 620 12.27 -18.53 -7.65
C THR A 620 10.78 -18.70 -7.94
N LEU A 621 10.04 -19.34 -7.03
CA LEU A 621 8.62 -19.58 -7.25
C LEU A 621 7.78 -18.30 -7.10
N ALA A 622 8.19 -17.34 -6.26
CA ALA A 622 7.54 -16.04 -6.17
C ALA A 622 7.59 -15.29 -7.51
N MET A 623 8.75 -15.26 -8.17
CA MET A 623 8.88 -14.70 -9.51
C MET A 623 8.05 -15.49 -10.53
N ALA A 624 8.08 -16.82 -10.48
CA ALA A 624 7.27 -17.66 -11.36
C ALA A 624 5.75 -17.41 -11.18
N SER A 625 5.28 -17.24 -9.94
CA SER A 625 3.90 -16.90 -9.59
C SER A 625 3.49 -15.53 -10.12
N VAL A 626 4.37 -14.53 -9.99
CA VAL A 626 4.14 -13.18 -10.54
C VAL A 626 4.08 -13.23 -12.08
N ILE A 627 4.99 -13.97 -12.73
CA ILE A 627 4.97 -14.19 -14.18
C ILE A 627 3.69 -14.92 -14.60
N ALA A 628 3.26 -15.95 -13.88
CA ALA A 628 2.05 -16.71 -14.18
C ALA A 628 0.79 -15.83 -14.08
N ALA A 629 0.67 -15.04 -13.02
CA ALA A 629 -0.45 -14.12 -12.83
C ALA A 629 -0.50 -13.04 -13.92
N ASN A 630 0.65 -12.44 -14.25
CA ASN A 630 0.74 -11.45 -15.32
C ASN A 630 0.49 -12.07 -16.71
N THR A 631 0.93 -13.31 -16.92
CA THR A 631 0.71 -14.06 -18.17
C THR A 631 -0.76 -14.39 -18.35
N TRP A 632 -1.44 -14.86 -17.31
CA TRP A 632 -2.87 -15.18 -17.34
C TRP A 632 -3.71 -13.96 -17.75
N ARG A 633 -3.39 -12.77 -17.23
CA ARG A 633 -4.06 -11.53 -17.64
C ARG A 633 -3.64 -11.06 -19.03
N GLY A 634 -2.34 -11.08 -19.34
CA GLY A 634 -1.80 -10.52 -20.58
C GLY A 634 -2.00 -11.38 -21.83
N CYS A 635 -2.15 -12.70 -21.69
CA CYS A 635 -2.40 -13.59 -22.83
C CYS A 635 -3.75 -13.31 -23.48
N ALA A 636 -4.73 -12.80 -22.74
CA ALA A 636 -6.03 -12.40 -23.27
C ALA A 636 -5.91 -11.25 -24.27
N PHE A 637 -5.14 -10.20 -23.94
CA PHE A 637 -4.86 -9.11 -24.88
C PHE A 637 -4.13 -9.61 -26.13
N SER A 638 -3.10 -10.44 -25.93
CA SER A 638 -2.33 -11.03 -27.03
C SER A 638 -3.20 -11.88 -27.96
N MET A 639 -4.06 -12.71 -27.38
CA MET A 639 -5.02 -13.52 -28.11
C MET A 639 -5.94 -12.67 -28.97
N ILE A 640 -6.55 -11.61 -28.44
CA ILE A 640 -7.48 -10.75 -29.20
C ILE A 640 -6.78 -10.15 -30.42
N LEU A 641 -5.58 -9.60 -30.20
CA LEU A 641 -4.85 -8.90 -31.25
C LEU A 641 -4.38 -9.86 -32.34
N GLN A 642 -3.77 -10.98 -31.96
CA GLN A 642 -3.32 -12.02 -32.90
C GLN A 642 -4.50 -12.70 -33.60
N PHE A 643 -5.61 -12.96 -32.91
CA PHE A 643 -6.84 -13.48 -33.52
C PHE A 643 -7.39 -12.51 -34.58
N ALA A 644 -7.41 -11.20 -34.31
CA ALA A 644 -7.78 -10.21 -35.32
C ALA A 644 -6.83 -10.21 -36.52
N GLY A 645 -5.54 -10.50 -36.30
CA GLY A 645 -4.57 -10.74 -37.37
C GLY A 645 -4.90 -11.98 -38.21
N LEU A 646 -5.26 -13.09 -37.57
CA LEU A 646 -5.68 -14.32 -38.26
C LEU A 646 -6.91 -14.08 -39.14
N GLN A 647 -7.85 -13.23 -38.71
CA GLN A 647 -9.05 -12.89 -39.50
C GLN A 647 -8.75 -12.13 -40.80
N ARG A 648 -7.56 -11.54 -40.94
CA ARG A 648 -7.18 -10.80 -42.15
C ARG A 648 -6.54 -11.67 -43.21
N ILE A 649 -6.27 -12.93 -42.92
CA ILE A 649 -5.66 -13.85 -43.89
C ILE A 649 -6.71 -14.17 -44.96
N PRO A 650 -6.44 -13.85 -46.25
CA PRO A 650 -7.35 -14.20 -47.35
C PRO A 650 -7.57 -15.71 -47.43
N ARG A 651 -8.80 -16.11 -47.77
CA ARG A 651 -9.20 -17.52 -47.79
C ARG A 651 -8.46 -18.30 -48.88
N GLU A 652 -8.04 -17.63 -49.94
CA GLU A 652 -7.36 -18.18 -51.10
C GLU A 652 -5.98 -18.73 -50.71
N LEU A 653 -5.26 -18.08 -49.79
CA LEU A 653 -3.98 -18.57 -49.27
C LEU A 653 -4.15 -19.86 -48.45
N HIS A 654 -5.31 -20.02 -47.84
CA HIS A 654 -5.66 -21.23 -47.12
C HIS A 654 -5.99 -22.38 -48.07
N GLU A 655 -6.72 -22.10 -49.14
CA GLU A 655 -7.08 -23.08 -50.18
C GLU A 655 -5.86 -23.51 -51.01
N ALA A 656 -4.96 -22.57 -51.35
CA ALA A 656 -3.70 -22.87 -52.03
C ALA A 656 -2.82 -23.82 -51.20
N ALA A 657 -2.72 -23.59 -49.89
CA ALA A 657 -1.98 -24.49 -48.99
C ALA A 657 -2.60 -25.89 -48.90
N ASP A 658 -3.94 -25.99 -48.99
CA ASP A 658 -4.64 -27.28 -49.01
C ASP A 658 -4.39 -28.03 -50.33
N LEU A 659 -4.34 -27.32 -51.47
CA LEU A 659 -3.98 -27.88 -52.78
C LEU A 659 -2.54 -28.40 -52.84
N GLU A 660 -1.60 -27.72 -52.17
CA GLU A 660 -0.21 -28.15 -52.04
C GLU A 660 0.00 -29.28 -51.00
N GLY A 661 -1.07 -29.73 -50.32
CA GLY A 661 -0.98 -30.78 -49.30
C GLY A 661 -0.19 -30.37 -48.05
N LEU A 662 -0.09 -29.06 -47.75
CA LEU A 662 0.67 -28.58 -46.61
C LEU A 662 -0.02 -28.98 -45.29
N GLY A 663 0.71 -29.73 -44.46
CA GLY A 663 0.29 -30.04 -43.09
C GLY A 663 0.20 -28.80 -42.18
N ALA A 664 -0.34 -28.97 -40.96
CA ALA A 664 -0.58 -27.87 -40.03
C ALA A 664 0.67 -27.04 -39.69
N TRP A 665 1.82 -27.69 -39.47
CA TRP A 665 3.07 -27.00 -39.14
C TRP A 665 3.69 -26.24 -40.33
N PRO A 666 3.87 -26.84 -41.53
CA PRO A 666 4.27 -26.11 -42.73
C PRO A 666 3.35 -24.92 -43.03
N ARG A 667 2.03 -25.10 -42.97
CA ARG A 667 1.04 -24.03 -43.17
C ARG A 667 1.18 -22.92 -42.14
N PHE A 668 1.38 -23.25 -40.87
CA PHE A 668 1.61 -22.24 -39.83
C PHE A 668 2.86 -21.41 -40.11
N ARG A 669 3.99 -22.06 -40.42
CA ARG A 669 5.28 -21.39 -40.63
C ARG A 669 5.33 -20.59 -41.94
N MET A 670 4.74 -21.11 -43.02
CA MET A 670 4.84 -20.52 -44.37
C MET A 670 3.72 -19.54 -44.71
N VAL A 671 2.51 -19.74 -44.18
CA VAL A 671 1.33 -18.91 -44.52
C VAL A 671 0.92 -18.05 -43.34
N VAL A 672 0.62 -18.68 -42.19
CA VAL A 672 0.00 -17.97 -41.06
C VAL A 672 0.97 -16.97 -40.43
N LEU A 673 2.14 -17.44 -39.99
CA LEU A 673 3.11 -16.64 -39.24
C LEU A 673 3.59 -15.41 -40.04
N PRO A 674 3.96 -15.48 -41.34
CA PRO A 674 4.35 -14.31 -42.11
C PRO A 674 3.23 -13.27 -42.28
N MET A 675 1.99 -13.74 -42.42
CA MET A 675 0.81 -12.89 -42.57
C MET A 675 0.46 -12.16 -41.28
N ILE A 676 0.54 -12.83 -40.14
CA ILE A 676 0.28 -12.19 -38.84
C ILE A 676 1.51 -11.51 -38.24
N ALA A 677 2.71 -11.66 -38.82
CA ALA A 677 3.94 -11.09 -38.29
C ALA A 677 3.86 -9.59 -37.92
N PRO A 678 3.20 -8.69 -38.70
CA PRO A 678 3.07 -7.29 -38.29
C PRO A 678 2.22 -7.13 -37.03
N VAL A 679 1.17 -7.94 -36.90
CA VAL A 679 0.29 -7.96 -35.73
C VAL A 679 1.01 -8.55 -34.53
N VAL A 680 1.84 -9.58 -34.72
CA VAL A 680 2.69 -10.16 -33.67
C VAL A 680 3.77 -9.16 -33.23
N ALA A 681 4.41 -8.42 -34.15
CA ALA A 681 5.38 -7.40 -33.83
C ALA A 681 4.76 -6.22 -33.06
N LEU A 682 3.58 -5.76 -33.50
CA LEU A 682 2.81 -4.76 -32.78
C LEU A 682 2.42 -5.27 -31.38
N ASN A 683 1.94 -6.52 -31.29
CA ASN A 683 1.58 -7.12 -30.02
C ASN A 683 2.78 -7.19 -29.06
N LEU A 684 3.92 -7.70 -29.54
CA LEU A 684 5.18 -7.77 -28.81
C LEU A 684 5.54 -6.41 -28.20
N ALA A 685 5.49 -5.34 -29.00
CA ALA A 685 5.78 -3.99 -28.52
C ALA A 685 4.80 -3.55 -27.42
N LEU A 686 3.50 -3.69 -27.67
CA LEU A 686 2.46 -3.25 -26.74
C LEU A 686 2.51 -4.00 -25.40
N ILE A 687 2.65 -5.32 -25.41
CA ILE A 687 2.70 -6.10 -24.17
C ILE A 687 4.02 -5.93 -23.42
N THR A 688 5.12 -5.65 -24.13
CA THR A 688 6.40 -5.34 -23.48
C THR A 688 6.29 -4.02 -22.72
N ILE A 689 5.72 -2.98 -23.35
CA ILE A 689 5.46 -1.69 -22.70
C ILE A 689 4.51 -1.88 -21.52
N GLN A 690 3.40 -2.62 -21.67
CA GLN A 690 2.47 -2.87 -20.56
C GLN A 690 3.15 -3.63 -19.40
N THR A 691 3.90 -4.68 -19.71
CA THR A 691 4.57 -5.50 -18.70
C THR A 691 5.66 -4.72 -17.96
N LEU A 692 6.45 -3.90 -18.66
CA LEU A 692 7.46 -3.04 -18.04
C LEU A 692 6.85 -2.05 -17.02
N ASN A 693 5.62 -1.59 -17.28
CA ASN A 693 4.89 -0.68 -16.40
C ASN A 693 4.00 -1.39 -15.36
N THR A 694 4.05 -2.72 -15.27
CA THR A 694 3.22 -3.50 -14.34
C THR A 694 3.82 -3.44 -12.94
N PHE A 695 3.20 -2.65 -12.05
CA PHE A 695 3.45 -2.67 -10.60
C PHE A 695 2.18 -2.99 -9.81
N ASP A 696 1.02 -2.67 -10.39
CA ASP A 696 -0.31 -2.75 -9.80
C ASP A 696 -0.71 -4.17 -9.42
N LEU A 697 -0.29 -5.17 -10.20
CA LEU A 697 -0.46 -6.59 -9.87
C LEU A 697 0.57 -7.07 -8.82
N ILE A 698 1.82 -6.61 -8.93
CA ILE A 698 2.95 -7.11 -8.13
C ILE A 698 2.85 -6.60 -6.69
N LEU A 699 2.45 -5.34 -6.50
CA LEU A 699 2.31 -4.71 -5.20
C LEU A 699 1.42 -5.52 -4.24
N PRO A 700 0.15 -5.84 -4.56
CA PRO A 700 -0.70 -6.66 -3.69
C PRO A 700 -0.31 -8.14 -3.67
N LEU A 701 0.35 -8.68 -4.71
CA LEU A 701 0.70 -10.11 -4.77
C LEU A 701 1.92 -10.46 -3.91
N THR A 702 3.03 -9.75 -4.07
CA THR A 702 4.29 -10.02 -3.35
C THR A 702 4.91 -8.77 -2.73
N ALA A 703 4.47 -7.59 -3.15
CA ALA A 703 5.06 -6.30 -2.79
C ALA A 703 6.57 -6.19 -3.10
N GLY A 704 7.14 -7.05 -3.96
CA GLY A 704 8.57 -7.09 -4.27
C GLY A 704 9.35 -8.18 -3.52
N GLY A 705 8.70 -8.90 -2.60
CA GLY A 705 9.28 -9.96 -1.79
C GLY A 705 9.29 -11.36 -2.45
N PRO A 706 9.97 -12.35 -1.84
CA PRO A 706 10.77 -12.24 -0.62
C PRO A 706 12.01 -11.36 -0.85
N ALA A 707 12.37 -10.55 0.16
CA ALA A 707 13.37 -9.49 0.04
C ALA A 707 13.10 -8.55 -1.16
N ARG A 708 13.92 -8.64 -2.23
CA ARG A 708 13.77 -7.85 -3.49
C ARG A 708 13.57 -8.72 -4.73
N ARG A 709 13.19 -10.01 -4.57
CA ARG A 709 13.23 -10.99 -5.66
C ARG A 709 12.12 -10.82 -6.71
N THR A 710 11.09 -10.03 -6.41
CA THR A 710 10.05 -9.64 -7.38
C THR A 710 9.92 -8.13 -7.51
N GLU A 711 10.90 -7.38 -6.99
CA GLU A 711 10.88 -5.92 -7.06
C GLU A 711 11.33 -5.46 -8.45
N VAL A 712 10.35 -5.14 -9.29
CA VAL A 712 10.57 -4.58 -10.63
C VAL A 712 10.70 -3.05 -10.57
N ILE A 713 11.28 -2.46 -11.62
CA ILE A 713 11.55 -1.00 -11.68
C ILE A 713 10.32 -0.13 -11.46
N SER A 714 9.16 -0.52 -11.98
CA SER A 714 7.89 0.19 -11.82
C SER A 714 7.41 0.20 -10.35
N LEU A 715 7.62 -0.91 -9.64
CA LEU A 715 7.30 -1.02 -8.22
C LEU A 715 8.28 -0.22 -7.36
N TYR A 716 9.56 -0.22 -7.71
CA TYR A 716 10.56 0.57 -7.03
C TYR A 716 10.32 2.08 -7.19
N MET A 717 9.93 2.54 -8.38
CA MET A 717 9.49 3.91 -8.63
C MET A 717 8.32 4.29 -7.70
N TYR A 718 7.30 3.42 -7.62
CA TYR A 718 6.15 3.63 -6.75
C TYR A 718 6.55 3.72 -5.26
N ARG A 719 7.44 2.82 -4.80
CA ARG A 719 7.97 2.83 -3.42
C ARG A 719 8.75 4.11 -3.12
N SER A 720 9.64 4.51 -4.02
CA SER A 720 10.43 5.74 -3.88
C SER A 720 9.54 6.98 -3.71
N ALA A 721 8.47 7.08 -4.50
CA ALA A 721 7.55 8.22 -4.48
C ALA A 721 6.66 8.27 -3.23
N PHE A 722 6.04 7.13 -2.87
CA PHE A 722 4.93 7.11 -1.92
C PHE A 722 5.30 6.58 -0.53
N TYR A 723 6.31 5.69 -0.43
CA TYR A 723 6.78 5.16 0.85
C TYR A 723 7.98 5.93 1.38
N GLU A 724 8.99 6.15 0.53
CA GLU A 724 10.23 6.86 0.92
C GLU A 724 10.09 8.38 0.83
N LEU A 725 9.04 8.87 0.16
CA LEU A 725 8.74 10.28 -0.05
C LEU A 725 9.85 11.03 -0.83
N GLU A 726 10.67 10.31 -1.60
CA GLU A 726 11.75 10.84 -2.46
C GLU A 726 11.24 11.04 -3.89
N ALA A 727 10.39 12.06 -4.09
CA ALA A 727 9.77 12.35 -5.39
C ALA A 727 10.80 12.61 -6.51
N GLY A 728 11.95 13.24 -6.22
CA GLY A 728 13.04 13.45 -7.19
C GLY A 728 13.70 12.15 -7.63
N ARG A 729 13.95 11.22 -6.70
CA ARG A 729 14.47 9.87 -7.00
C ARG A 729 13.46 9.07 -7.82
N ALA A 730 12.18 9.10 -7.44
CA ALA A 730 11.12 8.46 -8.20
C ALA A 730 11.00 9.03 -9.63
N ALA A 731 11.13 10.35 -9.79
CA ALA A 731 11.14 10.99 -11.10
C ALA A 731 12.35 10.57 -11.94
N ALA A 732 13.54 10.42 -11.34
CA ALA A 732 14.73 9.89 -12.03
C ALA A 732 14.50 8.45 -12.55
N VAL A 733 13.92 7.57 -11.71
CA VAL A 733 13.53 6.22 -12.14
C VAL A 733 12.50 6.27 -13.27
N ALA A 734 11.52 7.16 -13.16
CA ALA A 734 10.48 7.32 -14.18
C ALA A 734 11.04 7.82 -15.52
N VAL A 735 12.05 8.69 -15.52
CA VAL A 735 12.77 9.12 -16.72
C VAL A 735 13.51 7.94 -17.37
N VAL A 736 14.15 7.07 -16.58
CA VAL A 736 14.76 5.83 -17.10
C VAL A 736 13.69 4.94 -17.75
N MET A 737 12.56 4.73 -17.07
CA MET A 737 11.44 3.96 -17.64
C MET A 737 10.88 4.61 -18.92
N LEU A 738 10.76 5.93 -18.96
CA LEU A 738 10.33 6.67 -20.15
C LEU A 738 11.28 6.44 -21.31
N ALA A 739 12.60 6.53 -21.08
CA ALA A 739 13.61 6.27 -22.09
C ALA A 739 13.53 4.84 -22.63
N LEU A 740 13.35 3.84 -21.74
CA LEU A 740 13.16 2.44 -22.14
C LEU A 740 11.88 2.25 -22.97
N ASN A 741 10.75 2.80 -22.55
CA ASN A 741 9.49 2.72 -23.28
C ASN A 741 9.57 3.42 -24.65
N LEU A 742 10.23 4.58 -24.72
CA LEU A 742 10.43 5.30 -25.98
C LEU A 742 11.32 4.50 -26.95
N ALA A 743 12.41 3.91 -26.45
CA ALA A 743 13.27 3.05 -27.25
C ALA A 743 12.50 1.85 -27.83
N LEU A 744 11.66 1.19 -27.02
CA LEU A 744 10.79 0.11 -27.46
C LEU A 744 9.76 0.57 -28.51
N ALA A 745 9.13 1.73 -28.30
CA ALA A 745 8.16 2.30 -29.23
C ALA A 745 8.79 2.66 -30.59
N VAL A 746 9.98 3.28 -30.57
CA VAL A 746 10.73 3.60 -31.80
C VAL A 746 11.15 2.33 -32.53
N ALA A 747 11.68 1.33 -31.82
CA ALA A 747 12.06 0.05 -32.40
C ALA A 747 10.85 -0.65 -33.06
N ALA A 748 9.69 -0.61 -32.41
CA ALA A 748 8.44 -1.14 -32.96
C ALA A 748 7.99 -0.38 -34.21
N ALA A 749 8.01 0.95 -34.18
CA ALA A 749 7.65 1.78 -35.33
C ALA A 749 8.57 1.52 -36.53
N GLN A 750 9.88 1.40 -36.31
CA GLN A 750 10.86 1.04 -37.35
C GLN A 750 10.63 -0.36 -37.91
N ALA A 751 10.31 -1.34 -37.05
CA ALA A 751 10.01 -2.70 -37.50
C ALA A 751 8.75 -2.76 -38.38
N LEU A 752 7.75 -1.94 -38.08
CA LEU A 752 6.50 -1.86 -38.83
C LEU A 752 6.61 -1.05 -40.13
N SER A 753 7.54 -0.08 -40.21
CA SER A 753 7.70 0.81 -41.36
C SER A 753 8.60 0.28 -42.47
N ARG A 754 9.36 -0.81 -42.23
CA ARG A 754 10.21 -1.42 -43.27
C ARG A 754 9.36 -1.91 -44.45
N PRO A 755 9.59 -1.40 -45.69
CA PRO A 755 8.94 -1.91 -46.89
C PRO A 755 9.22 -3.39 -47.02
N ARG A 756 8.17 -4.21 -47.16
CA ARG A 756 8.37 -5.63 -47.40
C ARG A 756 8.84 -5.82 -48.84
N PRO A 757 9.86 -6.67 -49.11
CA PRO A 757 10.12 -7.10 -50.47
C PRO A 757 8.84 -7.75 -51.00
N ALA A 758 8.41 -7.34 -52.20
CA ALA A 758 7.34 -8.02 -52.92
C ALA A 758 7.74 -9.50 -53.03
N ALA A 759 6.93 -10.38 -52.43
CA ALA A 759 7.09 -11.82 -52.54
C ALA A 759 6.57 -12.29 -53.89
#